data_AF-A0A8H6KKT4-F1
#
_entry.id   AF-A0A8H6KKT4-F1
#
_cell.length_a   1.000
_cell.length_b   1.000
_cell.length_c   1.000
_cell.angle_alpha   90.00
_cell.angle_beta   90.00
_cell.angle_gamma   90.00
#
_symmetry.space_group_name_H-M   'P 1'
#
loop_
_entity.id
_entity.type
_entity.pdbx_description
1 polymer ?
#
loop_
_entity_poly.entity_id
_entity_poly.type
_entity_poly.pdbx_seq_one_letter_code
_entity_poly.pdbx_strand_id
1 'polypeptide(L)'
;MLSALRNCRHASTPSPLTRRLARAPAHRRASTTPKISPGQASALAGFKAPVAKADRLSKGMLHGDTPLARALQDTGGYHADLGAKRNLKDPDFKPKKKKDRPKVDNKRVHVVDEKLCDDILDYIGPSLQRHVGCDLVDMYPGAGLWSRKLSDVLKPRSHILMEPEDAFYRPFLEPLLSRPNTRLLPQSGIVWKELNDALANLENQTPQPREGNPDPQRNDTLLVTANLVWYPKKRYRHFTSAAQLVLYQLLNSIRTSQLFQRYGNVRLLLWTRPDDHRNTLARSIMMRRKSALEAEVTCEYMAEVAGPEIEERFRRDSWMDIESSARAQRMMKDAGMVIPQGRKMDLTLEAEPYVSSAEPLSGRKPPVFKRPYHQELQNMERAHAEKPFQPQSQMRVRLAVLRSHLKRDAAEAEAFLPLAEEMEELTELWRSGSVPESELVARDKAWNAKVDKLSKHAKSDFRNYIAALHLMRQDPPVLLWDRRPYEPLKVNAKEFFPSFECSLLDIQPKATHPLLREVGGGTSGASDLFDMIQRAMISPGMDPPRKTLERIAPGAADWIIPRCPSLHDPAQGGTLGTGMREIATDLLNEKQWTEILEAFMEWPFRPTIQELIGRLTEDAEEETESGGGSNFSTDAAMS
;
A
#
# COMPACT_ATOMS: atom_id res chain seq x y z
N MET A 1 -23.76 13.81 50.17
CA MET A 1 -24.53 13.56 51.41
C MET A 1 -24.78 12.06 51.51
N LEU A 2 -24.54 11.52 52.69
CA LEU A 2 -24.50 10.12 53.11
C LEU A 2 -25.67 9.19 52.70
N SER A 3 -25.37 7.89 52.80
CA SER A 3 -26.26 6.74 53.13
C SER A 3 -26.94 6.05 51.93
N ALA A 4 -26.57 4.84 51.48
CA ALA A 4 -26.46 3.51 52.13
C ALA A 4 -27.79 2.74 52.29
N LEU A 5 -27.68 1.41 52.05
CA LEU A 5 -28.57 0.27 52.37
C LEU A 5 -29.58 -0.11 51.27
N ARG A 6 -29.42 -1.26 50.56
CA ARG A 6 -29.46 -2.71 50.93
C ARG A 6 -30.85 -3.33 50.71
N ASN A 7 -30.85 -4.31 49.80
CA ASN A 7 -31.56 -5.60 49.78
C ASN A 7 -33.10 -5.65 49.95
N CYS A 8 -33.77 -6.22 48.95
CA CYS A 8 -34.73 -7.31 49.15
C CYS A 8 -34.91 -8.13 47.85
N ARG A 9 -34.65 -9.44 47.95
CA ARG A 9 -35.03 -10.46 46.96
C ARG A 9 -36.53 -10.72 47.08
N HIS A 10 -37.26 -10.95 45.99
CA HIS A 10 -38.37 -11.92 45.93
C HIS A 10 -38.59 -12.43 44.51
N ALA A 11 -38.94 -13.71 44.46
CA ALA A 11 -39.04 -14.56 43.28
C ALA A 11 -40.36 -14.36 42.52
N SER A 12 -40.36 -14.66 41.22
CA SER A 12 -41.57 -15.09 40.51
C SER A 12 -41.21 -16.10 39.42
N THR A 13 -41.81 -17.28 39.56
CA THR A 13 -41.87 -18.39 38.62
C THR A 13 -42.90 -18.11 37.51
N PRO A 14 -42.70 -18.59 36.27
CA PRO A 14 -43.76 -18.67 35.27
C PRO A 14 -44.25 -20.13 35.09
N SER A 15 -45.54 -20.29 34.80
CA SER A 15 -46.14 -21.54 34.30
C SER A 15 -47.28 -21.20 33.31
N PRO A 16 -47.87 -22.18 32.58
CA PRO A 16 -47.38 -22.60 31.27
C PRO A 16 -48.53 -22.59 30.23
N LEU A 17 -48.24 -22.81 28.94
CA LEU A 17 -49.22 -23.41 28.01
C LEU A 17 -48.51 -24.10 26.81
N THR A 18 -48.51 -25.42 26.93
CA THR A 18 -48.45 -26.55 25.98
C THR A 18 -48.33 -26.37 24.45
N ARG A 19 -47.29 -27.04 23.92
CA ARG A 19 -47.27 -28.13 22.91
C ARG A 19 -48.35 -28.17 21.81
N ARG A 20 -47.86 -28.23 20.56
CA ARG A 20 -47.94 -29.42 19.66
C ARG A 20 -47.25 -29.06 18.34
N LEU A 21 -46.35 -29.92 17.84
CA LEU A 21 -46.19 -30.21 16.41
C LEU A 21 -45.31 -31.45 16.23
N ALA A 22 -45.64 -32.19 15.18
CA ALA A 22 -45.56 -33.64 15.07
C ALA A 22 -44.26 -34.17 14.42
N ARG A 23 -44.01 -35.47 14.63
CA ARG A 23 -42.97 -36.31 14.02
C ARG A 23 -43.32 -36.76 12.59
N ALA A 24 -42.30 -36.83 11.73
CA ALA A 24 -41.90 -37.94 10.82
C ALA A 24 -41.26 -37.41 9.50
N PRO A 25 -40.53 -38.20 8.69
CA PRO A 25 -39.58 -39.26 9.00
C PRO A 25 -38.19 -39.06 8.30
N ALA A 26 -37.20 -39.85 8.70
CA ALA A 26 -35.84 -39.84 8.17
C ALA A 26 -35.75 -40.54 6.80
N HIS A 27 -35.20 -39.85 5.79
CA HIS A 27 -34.74 -40.46 4.54
C HIS A 27 -33.22 -40.62 4.52
N ARG A 28 -32.78 -41.89 4.45
CA ARG A 28 -31.43 -42.30 4.08
C ARG A 28 -31.10 -41.80 2.67
N ARG A 29 -29.99 -41.07 2.50
CA ARG A 29 -29.23 -41.02 1.24
C ARG A 29 -27.87 -41.65 1.44
N ALA A 30 -27.61 -42.72 0.69
CA ALA A 30 -26.33 -43.40 0.61
C ALA A 30 -25.31 -42.48 -0.07
N SER A 31 -24.16 -42.25 0.57
CA SER A 31 -22.99 -41.63 -0.04
C SER A 31 -22.05 -42.74 -0.54
N THR A 32 -21.93 -42.89 -1.85
CA THR A 32 -20.86 -43.66 -2.48
C THR A 32 -19.71 -42.72 -2.79
N THR A 33 -18.74 -42.64 -1.87
CA THR A 33 -17.39 -42.11 -2.15
C THR A 33 -16.39 -43.25 -1.92
N PRO A 34 -15.43 -43.51 -2.83
CA PRO A 34 -14.41 -44.51 -2.60
C PRO A 34 -13.44 -44.02 -1.53
N LYS A 35 -13.22 -44.83 -0.50
CA LYS A 35 -12.20 -44.61 0.54
C LYS A 35 -10.81 -44.76 -0.08
N ILE A 36 -10.06 -43.67 -0.19
CA ILE A 36 -8.62 -43.72 -0.48
C ILE A 36 -7.87 -43.87 0.85
N SER A 37 -7.00 -44.87 0.93
CA SER A 37 -6.21 -45.21 2.12
C SER A 37 -5.24 -44.10 2.55
N PRO A 38 -4.90 -43.95 3.85
CA PRO A 38 -4.09 -42.84 4.37
C PRO A 38 -2.63 -42.79 3.88
N GLY A 39 -2.17 -43.81 3.15
CA GLY A 39 -0.79 -43.91 2.65
C GLY A 39 -0.50 -43.25 1.30
N GLN A 40 -1.52 -42.75 0.58
CA GLN A 40 -1.35 -42.13 -0.75
C GLN A 40 -1.56 -40.60 -0.78
N ALA A 41 -1.93 -39.99 0.36
CA ALA A 41 -2.09 -38.55 0.47
C ALA A 41 -0.77 -37.77 0.64
N SER A 42 0.36 -38.45 0.87
CA SER A 42 1.66 -37.81 1.16
C SER A 42 2.53 -37.54 -0.08
N ALA A 43 2.08 -37.90 -1.28
CA ALA A 43 2.83 -37.70 -2.53
C ALA A 43 2.33 -36.53 -3.40
N LEU A 44 1.28 -35.81 -2.97
CA LEU A 44 0.65 -34.71 -3.72
C LEU A 44 0.78 -33.32 -3.06
N ALA A 45 1.56 -33.22 -1.98
CA ALA A 45 1.91 -31.96 -1.33
C ALA A 45 3.36 -31.58 -1.66
N GLY A 46 3.64 -31.31 -2.93
CA GLY A 46 5.01 -31.17 -3.39
C GLY A 46 5.18 -30.24 -4.56
N PHE A 47 4.75 -28.99 -4.45
CA PHE A 47 5.42 -27.84 -5.08
C PHE A 47 4.99 -26.57 -4.34
N LYS A 48 5.59 -26.33 -3.17
CA LYS A 48 5.76 -24.95 -2.71
C LYS A 48 6.70 -24.32 -3.73
N ALA A 49 6.20 -23.38 -4.55
CA ALA A 49 7.09 -22.47 -5.25
C ALA A 49 8.09 -21.93 -4.22
N PRO A 50 9.41 -21.93 -4.50
CA PRO A 50 10.38 -21.39 -3.58
C PRO A 50 10.19 -19.87 -3.56
N VAL A 51 9.30 -19.37 -2.69
CA VAL A 51 9.46 -18.01 -2.18
C VAL A 51 10.80 -18.06 -1.44
N ALA A 52 11.81 -17.47 -2.05
CA ALA A 52 13.20 -17.66 -1.66
C ALA A 52 13.39 -17.39 -0.17
N LYS A 53 13.97 -18.37 0.51
CA LYS A 53 14.42 -18.39 1.92
C LYS A 53 15.56 -17.39 2.21
N ALA A 54 15.54 -16.19 1.66
CA ALA A 54 16.62 -15.23 1.87
C ALA A 54 16.29 -14.22 2.99
N ASP A 55 15.76 -14.68 4.14
CA ASP A 55 15.66 -13.87 5.36
C ASP A 55 17.04 -13.59 6.00
N ARG A 56 18.13 -13.67 5.22
CA ARG A 56 19.53 -13.60 5.67
C ARG A 56 20.43 -13.04 4.58
N LEU A 57 21.44 -12.28 4.99
CA LEU A 57 22.52 -11.85 4.10
C LEU A 57 23.33 -13.08 3.65
N SER A 58 23.36 -13.31 2.34
CA SER A 58 24.15 -14.38 1.73
C SER A 58 25.54 -13.87 1.32
N LYS A 59 26.50 -14.78 1.14
CA LYS A 59 27.83 -14.41 0.62
C LYS A 59 27.76 -13.77 -0.77
N GLY A 60 26.83 -14.20 -1.61
CA GLY A 60 26.66 -13.66 -2.97
C GLY A 60 26.21 -12.19 -2.97
N MET A 61 25.46 -11.77 -1.95
CA MET A 61 25.03 -10.38 -1.80
C MET A 61 26.14 -9.45 -1.31
N LEU A 62 27.26 -9.99 -0.84
CA LEU A 62 28.37 -9.23 -0.26
C LEU A 62 29.53 -9.06 -1.25
N HIS A 63 29.25 -9.22 -2.55
CA HIS A 63 30.24 -9.01 -3.59
C HIS A 63 30.23 -7.55 -4.04
N GLY A 64 31.36 -6.86 -3.86
CA GLY A 64 31.53 -5.47 -4.29
C GLY A 64 31.86 -5.35 -5.79
N ASP A 65 30.83 -5.10 -6.60
CA ASP A 65 31.00 -4.86 -8.04
C ASP A 65 31.52 -3.44 -8.33
N THR A 66 31.08 -2.43 -7.57
CA THR A 66 31.49 -1.03 -7.73
C THR A 66 32.62 -0.63 -6.77
N PRO A 67 33.38 0.45 -7.03
CA PRO A 67 34.44 0.92 -6.13
C PRO A 67 33.94 1.17 -4.70
N LEU A 68 32.77 1.80 -4.55
CA LEU A 68 32.18 2.06 -3.24
C LEU A 68 31.73 0.78 -2.53
N ALA A 69 31.16 -0.18 -3.28
CA ALA A 69 30.80 -1.48 -2.74
C ALA A 69 32.02 -2.25 -2.21
N ARG A 70 33.16 -2.20 -2.94
CA ARG A 70 34.43 -2.79 -2.49
C ARG A 70 34.95 -2.09 -1.24
N ALA A 71 34.93 -0.76 -1.20
CA ALA A 71 35.33 -0.01 -0.01
C ALA A 71 34.48 -0.40 1.21
N LEU A 72 33.15 -0.52 1.07
CA LEU A 72 32.27 -1.00 2.14
C LEU A 72 32.56 -2.45 2.53
N GLN A 73 32.84 -3.33 1.56
CA GLN A 73 33.21 -4.73 1.81
C GLN A 73 34.53 -4.82 2.62
N ASP A 74 35.52 -4.00 2.27
CA ASP A 74 36.86 -4.01 2.86
C ASP A 74 36.89 -3.50 4.31
N THR A 75 35.86 -2.74 4.75
CA THR A 75 35.70 -2.36 6.16
C THR A 75 35.54 -3.56 7.10
N GLY A 76 35.07 -4.71 6.58
CA GLY A 76 34.70 -5.88 7.39
C GLY A 76 33.43 -5.69 8.24
N GLY A 77 32.71 -4.58 8.10
CA GLY A 77 31.42 -4.35 8.78
C GLY A 77 30.31 -5.29 8.29
N TYR A 78 30.33 -5.59 6.99
CA TYR A 78 29.33 -6.43 6.32
C TYR A 78 29.74 -7.90 6.27
N HIS A 79 28.85 -8.79 6.68
CA HIS A 79 29.15 -10.21 6.77
C HIS A 79 27.89 -11.08 6.64
N ALA A 80 28.05 -12.26 6.02
CA ALA A 80 26.94 -13.17 5.79
C ALA A 80 26.44 -13.77 7.12
N ASP A 81 25.13 -13.93 7.22
CA ASP A 81 24.50 -14.64 8.33
C ASP A 81 24.71 -16.15 8.13
N LEU A 82 25.88 -16.63 8.56
CA LEU A 82 26.15 -18.04 8.72
C LEU A 82 25.29 -18.53 9.88
N GLY A 83 24.02 -18.86 9.60
CA GLY A 83 23.09 -19.40 10.57
C GLY A 83 23.81 -20.42 11.43
N ALA A 84 23.89 -20.18 12.73
CA ALA A 84 24.58 -21.08 13.63
C ALA A 84 23.93 -22.46 13.50
N LYS A 85 24.57 -23.38 12.76
CA LYS A 85 24.31 -24.80 12.91
C LYS A 85 24.87 -25.15 14.28
N ARG A 86 24.06 -24.91 15.31
CA ARG A 86 24.32 -25.32 16.66
C ARG A 86 24.18 -26.85 16.65
N ASN A 87 25.25 -27.56 16.28
CA ASN A 87 25.34 -29.00 16.48
C ASN A 87 25.44 -29.21 18.00
N LEU A 88 24.30 -29.21 18.67
CA LEU A 88 24.15 -29.45 20.11
C LEU A 88 24.55 -30.88 20.53
N LYS A 89 25.09 -31.69 19.61
CA LYS A 89 25.46 -33.09 19.82
C LYS A 89 26.97 -33.35 19.64
N ASP A 90 27.78 -32.34 19.37
CA ASP A 90 29.23 -32.50 19.24
C ASP A 90 29.90 -32.04 20.56
N PRO A 91 30.36 -32.98 21.41
CA PRO A 91 31.01 -32.66 22.68
C PRO A 91 32.36 -31.95 22.50
N ASP A 92 32.94 -31.93 21.29
CA ASP A 92 34.20 -31.25 20.98
C ASP A 92 34.02 -29.88 20.30
N PHE A 93 32.80 -29.34 20.26
CA PHE A 93 32.55 -28.02 19.67
C PHE A 93 33.25 -26.91 20.47
N LYS A 94 34.44 -26.51 20.02
CA LYS A 94 35.11 -25.30 20.48
C LYS A 94 34.53 -24.09 19.73
N PRO A 95 33.91 -23.10 20.42
CA PRO A 95 33.45 -21.90 19.75
C PRO A 95 34.64 -21.19 19.11
N LYS A 96 34.59 -21.00 17.78
CA LYS A 96 35.59 -20.18 17.08
C LYS A 96 35.65 -18.80 17.73
N LYS A 97 36.85 -18.31 18.06
CA LYS A 97 37.07 -16.94 18.55
C LYS A 97 36.29 -15.98 17.64
N LYS A 98 35.38 -15.19 18.23
CA LYS A 98 34.70 -14.10 17.50
C LYS A 98 35.80 -13.17 16.99
N LYS A 99 35.88 -12.99 15.66
CA LYS A 99 36.70 -11.93 15.08
C LYS A 99 36.18 -10.60 15.63
N ASP A 100 37.08 -9.73 16.03
CA ASP A 100 36.73 -8.34 16.35
C ASP A 100 36.17 -7.69 15.07
N ARG A 101 35.00 -7.08 15.18
CA ARG A 101 34.25 -6.55 14.03
C ARG A 101 33.87 -5.11 14.33
N PRO A 102 33.88 -4.22 13.32
CA PRO A 102 33.35 -2.88 13.49
C PRO A 102 31.92 -2.91 14.02
N LYS A 103 31.60 -1.98 14.93
CA LYS A 103 30.25 -1.82 15.48
C LYS A 103 29.41 -1.02 14.49
N VAL A 104 28.73 -1.72 13.59
CA VAL A 104 27.85 -1.16 12.54
C VAL A 104 26.68 -2.11 12.28
N ASP A 105 25.51 -1.58 11.92
CA ASP A 105 24.35 -2.35 11.48
C ASP A 105 24.62 -2.92 10.08
N ASN A 106 25.08 -4.17 10.05
CA ASN A 106 25.42 -4.90 8.84
C ASN A 106 24.23 -5.17 7.90
N LYS A 107 23.00 -4.78 8.28
CA LYS A 107 21.78 -4.98 7.48
C LYS A 107 21.44 -3.77 6.61
N ARG A 108 22.09 -2.63 6.77
CA ARG A 108 21.82 -1.46 5.93
C ARG A 108 22.21 -1.75 4.48
N VAL A 109 21.39 -1.27 3.55
CA VAL A 109 21.66 -1.35 2.12
C VAL A 109 21.92 0.05 1.60
N HIS A 110 22.97 0.22 0.81
CA HIS A 110 23.40 1.50 0.26
C HIS A 110 23.34 1.49 -1.25
N VAL A 111 22.98 2.63 -1.84
CA VAL A 111 23.20 2.90 -3.27
C VAL A 111 24.70 3.03 -3.49
N VAL A 112 25.25 2.27 -4.44
CA VAL A 112 26.70 2.23 -4.69
C VAL A 112 27.09 2.42 -6.15
N ASP A 113 26.11 2.58 -7.04
CA ASP A 113 26.31 2.85 -8.46
C ASP A 113 26.09 4.33 -8.78
N GLU A 114 27.10 4.98 -9.35
CA GLU A 114 27.02 6.40 -9.68
C GLU A 114 26.04 6.66 -10.83
N LYS A 115 26.01 5.78 -11.82
CA LYS A 115 25.15 5.92 -13.00
C LYS A 115 23.68 5.87 -12.60
N LEU A 116 23.29 5.01 -11.64
CA LEU A 116 21.93 4.99 -11.09
C LEU A 116 21.55 6.33 -10.48
N CYS A 117 22.41 6.94 -9.67
CA CYS A 117 22.16 8.25 -9.09
C CYS A 117 22.02 9.33 -10.17
N ASP A 118 22.91 9.33 -11.17
CA ASP A 118 22.90 10.29 -12.27
C ASP A 118 21.63 10.13 -13.13
N ASP A 119 21.31 8.90 -13.54
CA ASP A 119 20.08 8.57 -14.30
C ASP A 119 18.82 9.05 -13.56
N ILE A 120 18.75 8.86 -12.23
CA ILE A 120 17.62 9.31 -11.41
C ILE A 120 17.56 10.83 -11.36
N LEU A 121 18.67 11.49 -11.03
CA LEU A 121 18.70 12.94 -10.82
C LEU A 121 18.47 13.71 -12.11
N ASP A 122 18.94 13.21 -13.25
CA ASP A 122 18.61 13.77 -14.57
C ASP A 122 17.13 13.58 -14.89
N TYR A 123 16.57 12.40 -14.57
CA TYR A 123 15.19 12.05 -14.86
C TYR A 123 14.18 12.92 -14.09
N ILE A 124 14.34 13.08 -12.77
CA ILE A 124 13.47 13.94 -11.95
C ILE A 124 14.00 15.37 -11.80
N GLY A 125 15.13 15.69 -12.42
CA GLY A 125 15.86 16.95 -12.32
C GLY A 125 14.99 18.20 -12.53
N PRO A 126 14.14 18.28 -13.57
CA PRO A 126 13.25 19.41 -13.78
C PRO A 126 12.36 19.71 -12.56
N SER A 127 11.84 18.67 -11.90
CA SER A 127 11.02 18.82 -10.69
C SER A 127 11.84 19.24 -9.45
N LEU A 128 13.14 18.95 -9.42
CA LEU A 128 14.05 19.28 -8.32
C LEU A 128 14.56 20.72 -8.41
N GLN A 129 14.49 21.37 -9.57
CA GLN A 129 14.98 22.75 -9.76
C GLN A 129 14.42 23.75 -8.74
N ARG A 130 13.15 23.59 -8.37
CA ARG A 130 12.50 24.44 -7.35
C ARG A 130 13.16 24.33 -5.95
N HIS A 131 13.91 23.27 -5.69
CA HIS A 131 14.61 23.03 -4.43
C HIS A 131 16.10 23.41 -4.49
N VAL A 132 16.57 24.05 -5.57
CA VAL A 132 17.95 24.56 -5.61
C VAL A 132 18.12 25.65 -4.54
N GLY A 133 19.14 25.50 -3.70
CA GLY A 133 19.39 26.38 -2.55
C GLY A 133 18.55 26.08 -1.31
N CYS A 134 17.84 24.94 -1.26
CA CYS A 134 17.04 24.55 -0.10
C CYS A 134 17.89 24.23 1.14
N ASP A 135 17.24 24.09 2.30
CA ASP A 135 17.79 23.30 3.40
C ASP A 135 17.53 21.82 3.10
N LEU A 136 18.55 20.97 3.26
CA LEU A 136 18.49 19.54 3.01
C LEU A 136 18.68 18.78 4.31
N VAL A 137 17.70 17.97 4.69
CA VAL A 137 17.80 17.03 5.82
C VAL A 137 17.96 15.61 5.25
N ASP A 138 19.08 14.97 5.54
CA ASP A 138 19.42 13.64 5.08
C ASP A 138 19.48 12.65 6.24
N MET A 139 18.51 11.74 6.28
CA MET A 139 18.37 10.74 7.31
C MET A 139 19.02 9.42 6.88
N TYR A 140 19.96 8.93 7.68
CA TYR A 140 20.68 7.68 7.43
C TYR A 140 21.46 7.67 6.08
N PRO A 141 22.29 8.68 5.79
CA PRO A 141 23.03 8.77 4.52
C PRO A 141 23.99 7.58 4.29
N GLY A 142 24.54 7.00 5.35
CA GLY A 142 25.41 5.82 5.28
C GLY A 142 26.64 6.07 4.41
N ALA A 143 26.80 5.30 3.34
CA ALA A 143 27.90 5.46 2.39
C ALA A 143 27.89 6.80 1.61
N GLY A 144 26.78 7.56 1.65
CA GLY A 144 26.74 8.96 1.21
C GLY A 144 26.77 9.22 -0.29
N LEU A 145 26.74 8.20 -1.15
CA LEU A 145 26.75 8.40 -2.61
C LEU A 145 25.54 9.19 -3.11
N TRP A 146 24.34 8.74 -2.76
CA TRP A 146 23.09 9.45 -3.08
C TRP A 146 23.09 10.87 -2.52
N SER A 147 23.43 11.01 -1.24
CA SER A 147 23.53 12.29 -0.52
C SER A 147 24.46 13.28 -1.22
N ARG A 148 25.63 12.81 -1.69
CA ARG A 148 26.59 13.63 -2.43
C ARG A 148 26.01 14.12 -3.74
N LYS A 149 25.51 13.20 -4.57
CA LYS A 149 24.95 13.50 -5.89
C LYS A 149 23.74 14.42 -5.79
N LEU A 150 22.84 14.19 -4.83
CA LEU A 150 21.70 15.06 -4.58
C LEU A 150 22.14 16.46 -4.10
N SER A 151 23.13 16.54 -3.20
CA SER A 151 23.69 17.82 -2.75
C SER A 151 24.35 18.61 -3.89
N ASP A 152 24.96 17.94 -4.87
CA ASP A 152 25.57 18.59 -6.05
C ASP A 152 24.53 19.25 -6.95
N VAL A 153 23.38 18.59 -7.14
CA VAL A 153 22.26 19.12 -7.92
C VAL A 153 21.55 20.26 -7.18
N LEU A 154 21.23 20.04 -5.89
CA LEU A 154 20.44 21.00 -5.11
C LEU A 154 21.25 22.20 -4.62
N LYS A 155 22.57 22.08 -4.45
CA LYS A 155 23.43 23.14 -3.89
C LYS A 155 22.81 23.77 -2.63
N PRO A 156 22.48 22.96 -1.61
CA PRO A 156 21.68 23.42 -0.48
C PRO A 156 22.39 24.53 0.30
N ARG A 157 21.65 25.45 0.91
CA ARG A 157 22.22 26.46 1.81
C ARG A 157 22.64 25.87 3.17
N SER A 158 21.98 24.79 3.59
CA SER A 158 22.31 23.99 4.77
C SER A 158 22.04 22.52 4.49
N HIS A 159 22.97 21.63 4.83
CA HIS A 159 22.83 20.18 4.66
C HIS A 159 23.08 19.46 5.99
N ILE A 160 22.02 18.96 6.61
CA ILE A 160 22.08 18.25 7.88
C ILE A 160 22.08 16.74 7.60
N LEU A 161 23.18 16.07 7.94
CA LEU A 161 23.34 14.63 7.86
C LEU A 161 23.05 14.01 9.24
N MET A 162 22.02 13.18 9.34
CA MET A 162 21.69 12.43 10.57
C MET A 162 22.14 10.98 10.44
N GLU A 163 23.30 10.66 11.02
CA GLU A 163 23.91 9.33 10.93
C GLU A 163 24.27 8.81 12.32
N PRO A 164 23.50 7.87 12.90
CA PRO A 164 23.77 7.35 14.24
C PRO A 164 25.04 6.49 14.32
N GLU A 165 25.54 6.00 13.18
CA GLU A 165 26.78 5.22 13.10
C GLU A 165 27.92 6.07 12.52
N ASP A 166 28.00 7.34 12.95
CA ASP A 166 28.89 8.36 12.41
C ASP A 166 30.37 7.92 12.41
N ALA A 167 30.85 7.29 13.47
CA ALA A 167 32.23 6.82 13.56
C ALA A 167 32.61 5.84 12.43
N PHE A 168 31.67 5.01 11.98
CA PHE A 168 31.90 4.06 10.90
C PHE A 168 31.78 4.73 9.52
N TYR A 169 30.78 5.59 9.33
CA TYR A 169 30.48 6.18 8.02
C TYR A 169 31.22 7.49 7.73
N ARG A 170 31.80 8.16 8.72
CA ARG A 170 32.51 9.43 8.56
C ARG A 170 33.54 9.43 7.41
N PRO A 171 34.39 8.39 7.23
CA PRO A 171 35.32 8.37 6.08
C PRO A 171 34.62 8.42 4.71
N PHE A 172 33.44 7.84 4.60
CA PHE A 172 32.63 7.87 3.37
C PHE A 172 31.92 9.20 3.17
N LEU A 173 31.54 9.86 4.28
CA LEU A 173 30.86 11.15 4.29
C LEU A 173 31.81 12.35 4.17
N GLU A 174 33.11 12.16 4.33
CA GLU A 174 34.12 13.24 4.27
C GLU A 174 34.01 14.17 3.04
N PRO A 175 33.71 13.68 1.81
CA PRO A 175 33.50 14.57 0.67
C PRO A 175 32.33 15.57 0.85
N LEU A 176 31.32 15.20 1.65
CA LEU A 176 30.23 16.11 2.05
C LEU A 176 30.64 16.99 3.23
N LEU A 177 31.31 16.42 4.25
CA LEU A 177 31.72 17.14 5.46
C LEU A 177 32.77 18.22 5.21
N SER A 178 33.56 18.09 4.13
CA SER A 178 34.48 19.12 3.68
C SER A 178 33.79 20.41 3.21
N ARG A 179 32.46 20.37 2.97
CA ARG A 179 31.67 21.53 2.56
C ARG A 179 31.25 22.34 3.79
N PRO A 180 31.39 23.68 3.78
CA PRO A 180 31.15 24.52 4.95
C PRO A 180 29.68 24.54 5.40
N ASN A 181 28.74 24.25 4.50
CA ASN A 181 27.31 24.23 4.73
C ASN A 181 26.78 22.86 5.18
N THR A 182 27.64 21.86 5.38
CA THR A 182 27.24 20.50 5.76
C THR A 182 27.58 20.22 7.23
N ARG A 183 26.62 19.69 7.99
CA ARG A 183 26.80 19.30 9.39
C ARG A 183 26.41 17.85 9.60
N LEU A 184 27.26 17.10 10.30
CA LEU A 184 26.97 15.73 10.75
C LEU A 184 26.44 15.74 12.18
N LEU A 185 25.27 15.15 12.38
CA LEU A 185 24.67 14.90 13.68
C LEU A 185 24.72 13.38 13.94
N PRO A 186 25.37 12.92 15.03
CA PRO A 186 25.42 11.51 15.42
C PRO A 186 24.09 11.09 16.06
N GLN A 187 23.01 11.24 15.30
CA GLN A 187 21.62 11.12 15.72
C GLN A 187 20.85 10.28 14.70
N SER A 188 19.88 9.52 15.18
CA SER A 188 18.97 8.70 14.40
C SER A 188 17.79 9.55 13.91
N GLY A 189 17.68 9.69 12.58
CA GLY A 189 16.54 10.36 11.94
C GLY A 189 15.18 9.67 12.16
N ILE A 190 15.16 8.42 12.63
CA ILE A 190 13.90 7.68 12.89
C ILE A 190 13.43 7.78 14.35
N VAL A 191 14.25 8.39 15.23
CA VAL A 191 13.89 8.61 16.64
C VAL A 191 13.36 10.03 16.76
N TRP A 192 12.09 10.17 17.13
CA TRP A 192 11.37 11.45 17.10
C TRP A 192 12.05 12.57 17.91
N LYS A 193 12.57 12.24 19.09
CA LYS A 193 13.27 13.21 19.94
C LYS A 193 14.50 13.78 19.22
N GLU A 194 15.36 12.89 18.74
CA GLU A 194 16.59 13.24 18.03
C GLU A 194 16.30 13.97 16.71
N LEU A 195 15.22 13.59 16.03
CA LEU A 195 14.75 14.28 14.83
C LEU A 195 14.31 15.72 15.15
N ASN A 196 13.52 15.94 16.21
CA ASN A 196 13.14 17.29 16.63
C ASN A 196 14.36 18.14 17.03
N ASP A 197 15.33 17.54 17.73
CA ASP A 197 16.59 18.20 18.09
C ASP A 197 17.36 18.62 16.82
N ALA A 198 17.43 17.74 15.80
CA ALA A 198 18.03 18.08 14.51
C ALA A 198 17.28 19.21 13.79
N LEU A 199 15.94 19.20 13.79
CA LEU A 199 15.13 20.25 13.17
C LEU A 199 15.26 21.61 13.86
N ALA A 200 15.65 21.65 15.14
CA ALA A 200 15.97 22.91 15.82
C ALA A 200 17.22 23.60 15.22
N ASN A 201 18.02 22.90 14.41
CA ASN A 201 19.18 23.46 13.69
C ASN A 201 18.79 24.07 12.32
N LEU A 202 17.51 24.07 11.94
CA LEU A 202 17.05 24.71 10.71
C LEU A 202 16.86 26.22 10.91
N GLU A 203 17.95 26.97 10.77
CA GLU A 203 18.00 28.42 11.02
C GLU A 203 17.17 29.23 9.99
N ASN A 204 16.99 28.71 8.77
CA ASN A 204 16.31 29.41 7.67
C ASN A 204 14.83 28.98 7.51
N GLN A 205 14.27 28.28 8.49
CA GLN A 205 12.90 27.76 8.43
C GLN A 205 12.05 28.32 9.58
N THR A 206 10.88 28.87 9.26
CA THR A 206 9.94 29.40 10.25
C THR A 206 8.72 28.50 10.35
N PRO A 207 8.41 27.94 11.54
CA PRO A 207 7.20 27.15 11.72
C PRO A 207 5.96 27.97 11.38
N GLN A 208 5.00 27.37 10.67
CA GLN A 208 3.71 27.99 10.40
C GLN A 208 2.85 28.01 11.67
N PRO A 209 2.09 29.09 11.91
CA PRO A 209 1.21 29.18 13.06
C PRO A 209 0.11 28.11 12.99
N ARG A 210 -0.19 27.50 14.14
CA ARG A 210 -1.31 26.54 14.27
C ARG A 210 -2.64 27.22 14.53
N GLU A 211 -2.61 28.44 15.05
CA GLU A 211 -3.83 29.22 15.34
C GLU A 211 -4.59 29.52 14.05
N GLY A 212 -5.90 29.31 14.08
CA GLY A 212 -6.78 29.54 12.93
C GLY A 212 -6.77 28.43 11.87
N ASN A 213 -5.99 27.35 12.06
CA ASN A 213 -5.91 26.21 11.14
C ASN A 213 -5.66 26.61 9.66
N PRO A 214 -4.70 27.50 9.35
CA PRO A 214 -4.47 27.96 7.97
C PRO A 214 -4.04 26.80 7.07
N ASP A 215 -4.43 26.83 5.80
CA ASP A 215 -4.08 25.75 4.86
C ASP A 215 -2.55 25.68 4.65
N PRO A 216 -1.93 24.50 4.87
CA PRO A 216 -0.49 24.34 4.71
C PRO A 216 -0.06 24.64 3.28
N GLN A 217 0.90 25.55 3.13
CA GLN A 217 1.45 25.91 1.82
C GLN A 217 2.59 24.98 1.42
N ARG A 218 2.81 24.80 0.11
CA ARG A 218 3.98 24.06 -0.41
C ARG A 218 5.29 24.70 0.07
N ASN A 219 6.23 23.87 0.54
CA ASN A 219 7.55 24.31 0.93
C ASN A 219 8.61 23.78 -0.05
N ASP A 220 9.11 24.69 -0.89
CA ASP A 220 10.20 24.40 -1.82
C ASP A 220 11.59 24.70 -1.24
N THR A 221 11.64 25.33 -0.07
CA THR A 221 12.89 25.74 0.61
C THR A 221 13.46 24.67 1.56
N LEU A 222 12.73 23.58 1.79
CA LEU A 222 13.16 22.43 2.60
C LEU A 222 12.89 21.15 1.81
N LEU A 223 13.88 20.25 1.76
CA LEU A 223 13.74 18.91 1.19
C LEU A 223 14.28 17.89 2.19
N VAL A 224 13.58 16.77 2.33
CA VAL A 224 14.01 15.66 3.17
C VAL A 224 14.33 14.46 2.31
N THR A 225 15.49 13.86 2.51
CA THR A 225 15.86 12.57 1.93
C THR A 225 16.17 11.56 3.03
N ALA A 226 15.87 10.29 2.79
CA ALA A 226 16.22 9.24 3.75
C ALA A 226 16.59 7.92 3.08
N ASN A 227 17.50 7.17 3.69
CA ASN A 227 17.72 5.76 3.38
C ASN A 227 17.20 4.86 4.50
N LEU A 228 16.04 4.24 4.24
CA LEU A 228 15.32 3.37 5.16
C LEU A 228 15.40 1.90 4.72
N VAL A 229 16.46 1.49 4.02
CA VAL A 229 16.58 0.12 3.52
C VAL A 229 17.39 -0.75 4.47
N TRP A 230 16.73 -1.82 4.97
CA TRP A 230 17.38 -2.89 5.72
C TRP A 230 17.11 -4.27 5.10
N TYR A 231 18.16 -5.08 4.98
CA TYR A 231 18.08 -6.46 4.57
C TYR A 231 18.85 -7.38 5.52
N PRO A 232 18.19 -8.37 6.16
CA PRO A 232 16.75 -8.64 6.17
C PRO A 232 15.95 -7.52 6.85
N LYS A 233 14.62 -7.56 6.75
CA LYS A 233 13.75 -6.55 7.38
C LYS A 233 14.01 -6.44 8.88
N LYS A 234 14.05 -5.19 9.36
CA LYS A 234 14.06 -4.88 10.79
C LYS A 234 12.64 -4.74 11.28
N ARG A 235 12.02 -5.85 11.72
CA ARG A 235 10.65 -5.84 12.28
C ARG A 235 10.58 -4.94 13.52
N TYR A 236 9.49 -4.19 13.65
CA TYR A 236 9.28 -3.32 14.82
C TYR A 236 7.84 -3.40 15.30
N ARG A 237 7.63 -3.90 16.53
CA ARG A 237 6.29 -4.14 17.11
C ARG A 237 5.37 -4.86 16.11
N HIS A 238 4.22 -4.26 15.79
CA HIS A 238 3.23 -4.77 14.84
C HIS A 238 3.54 -4.43 13.38
N PHE A 239 4.49 -3.55 13.11
CA PHE A 239 4.93 -3.23 11.75
C PHE A 239 5.84 -4.31 11.20
N THR A 240 5.69 -4.60 9.90
CA THR A 240 6.51 -5.62 9.24
C THR A 240 7.97 -5.20 9.11
N SER A 241 8.23 -3.89 9.07
CA SER A 241 9.55 -3.27 9.08
C SER A 241 9.54 -1.90 9.77
N ALA A 242 10.72 -1.45 10.22
CA ALA A 242 10.93 -0.10 10.72
C ALA A 242 10.66 0.97 9.64
N ALA A 243 10.98 0.69 8.37
CA ALA A 243 10.68 1.59 7.26
C ALA A 243 9.18 1.83 7.09
N GLN A 244 8.36 0.79 7.25
CA GLN A 244 6.91 0.91 7.19
C GLN A 244 6.35 1.77 8.34
N LEU A 245 6.91 1.62 9.55
CA LEU A 245 6.57 2.51 10.67
C LEU A 245 6.92 3.96 10.34
N VAL A 246 8.15 4.22 9.89
CA VAL A 246 8.60 5.58 9.58
C VAL A 246 7.73 6.19 8.49
N LEU A 247 7.44 5.45 7.41
CA LEU A 247 6.54 5.92 6.34
C LEU A 247 5.14 6.29 6.89
N TYR A 248 4.57 5.45 7.75
CA TYR A 248 3.30 5.75 8.42
C TYR A 248 3.38 7.04 9.24
N GLN A 249 4.44 7.21 10.04
CA GLN A 249 4.60 8.41 10.86
C GLN A 249 4.86 9.67 10.01
N LEU A 250 5.55 9.55 8.87
CA LEU A 250 5.80 10.65 7.95
C LEU A 250 4.50 11.12 7.30
N LEU A 251 3.64 10.20 6.85
CA LEU A 251 2.32 10.54 6.30
C LEU A 251 1.42 11.19 7.36
N ASN A 252 1.37 10.61 8.56
CA ASN A 252 0.62 11.22 9.66
C ASN A 252 1.16 12.61 10.04
N SER A 253 2.47 12.87 9.83
CA SER A 253 3.04 14.20 10.08
C SER A 253 2.57 15.25 9.08
N ILE A 254 2.21 14.86 7.84
CA ILE A 254 1.58 15.74 6.85
C ILE A 254 0.22 16.19 7.37
N ARG A 255 -0.66 15.22 7.70
CA ARG A 255 -2.00 15.48 8.24
C ARG A 255 -1.97 16.37 9.48
N THR A 256 -1.05 16.10 10.40
CA THR A 256 -0.95 16.83 11.68
C THR A 256 -0.13 18.12 11.62
N SER A 257 0.48 18.46 10.46
CA SER A 257 1.44 19.56 10.32
C SER A 257 2.53 19.52 11.43
N GLN A 258 3.11 18.33 11.63
CA GLN A 258 4.17 18.06 12.61
C GLN A 258 5.51 17.77 11.93
N LEU A 259 6.59 17.66 12.72
CA LEU A 259 7.96 17.46 12.23
C LEU A 259 8.33 18.48 11.14
N PHE A 260 8.75 18.02 9.96
CA PHE A 260 9.10 18.82 8.79
C PHE A 260 7.88 19.59 8.26
N GLN A 261 6.70 19.02 8.41
CA GLN A 261 5.46 19.55 7.85
C GLN A 261 4.95 20.76 8.65
N ARG A 262 5.53 21.03 9.82
CA ARG A 262 5.31 22.29 10.55
C ARG A 262 5.80 23.53 9.79
N TYR A 263 6.64 23.33 8.78
CA TYR A 263 7.17 24.40 7.92
C TYR A 263 6.39 24.54 6.60
N GLY A 264 5.26 23.83 6.45
CA GLY A 264 4.51 23.69 5.19
C GLY A 264 4.67 22.29 4.59
N ASN A 265 4.12 22.06 3.40
CA ASN A 265 4.15 20.77 2.71
C ASN A 265 5.54 20.51 2.11
N VAL A 266 6.35 19.73 2.82
CA VAL A 266 7.74 19.40 2.50
C VAL A 266 7.84 18.10 1.69
N ARG A 267 8.50 18.15 0.53
CA ARG A 267 8.77 17.00 -0.33
C ARG A 267 9.72 16.00 0.34
N LEU A 268 9.44 14.71 0.19
CA LEU A 268 10.25 13.62 0.76
C LEU A 268 10.78 12.68 -0.35
N LEU A 269 12.08 12.39 -0.34
CA LEU A 269 12.73 11.39 -1.22
C LEU A 269 13.23 10.21 -0.37
N LEU A 270 12.57 9.06 -0.44
CA LEU A 270 12.83 7.95 0.50
C LEU A 270 13.28 6.69 -0.22
N TRP A 271 14.49 6.22 0.06
CA TRP A 271 14.90 4.86 -0.28
C TRP A 271 14.25 3.87 0.68
N THR A 272 13.51 2.91 0.14
CA THR A 272 12.79 1.86 0.89
C THR A 272 12.98 0.51 0.22
N ARG A 273 12.59 -0.57 0.89
CA ARG A 273 12.43 -1.82 0.17
C ARG A 273 11.15 -1.76 -0.67
N PRO A 274 11.09 -2.49 -1.79
CA PRO A 274 9.90 -2.54 -2.64
C PRO A 274 8.66 -3.13 -1.95
N ASP A 275 8.84 -3.81 -0.82
CA ASP A 275 7.78 -4.40 -0.01
C ASP A 275 7.39 -3.58 1.23
N ASP A 276 8.10 -2.49 1.53
CA ASP A 276 7.78 -1.63 2.68
C ASP A 276 6.65 -0.65 2.38
N HIS A 277 6.47 -0.26 1.11
CA HIS A 277 5.49 0.75 0.71
C HIS A 277 4.28 0.20 -0.08
N ARG A 278 4.19 -1.13 -0.29
CA ARG A 278 3.10 -1.75 -1.09
C ARG A 278 1.69 -1.50 -0.58
N ASN A 279 1.53 -1.37 0.73
CA ASN A 279 0.22 -1.09 1.34
C ASN A 279 -0.13 0.41 1.30
N THR A 280 0.86 1.26 1.06
CA THR A 280 0.71 2.72 1.03
C THR A 280 0.54 3.21 -0.41
N LEU A 281 1.34 2.68 -1.34
CA LEU A 281 1.18 2.88 -2.78
C LEU A 281 0.51 1.64 -3.39
N ALA A 282 -0.79 1.50 -3.14
CA ALA A 282 -1.57 0.35 -3.61
C ALA A 282 -1.76 0.39 -5.13
N ARG A 283 -1.46 -0.73 -5.82
CA ARG A 283 -1.71 -0.92 -7.26
C ARG A 283 -3.03 -1.66 -7.57
N SER A 284 -3.70 -2.17 -6.54
CA SER A 284 -4.99 -2.84 -6.66
C SER A 284 -5.87 -2.59 -5.44
N ILE A 285 -7.19 -2.72 -5.62
CA ILE A 285 -8.19 -2.52 -4.56
C ILE A 285 -7.94 -3.43 -3.35
N MET A 286 -7.47 -4.66 -3.57
CA MET A 286 -7.20 -5.62 -2.48
C MET A 286 -6.12 -5.13 -1.51
N MET A 287 -5.21 -4.29 -2.00
CA MET A 287 -4.11 -3.70 -1.25
C MET A 287 -4.42 -2.27 -0.77
N ARG A 288 -5.53 -1.67 -1.23
CA ARG A 288 -6.00 -0.36 -0.79
C ARG A 288 -6.61 -0.48 0.62
N ARG A 289 -5.77 -0.33 1.63
CA ARG A 289 -6.16 -0.34 3.05
C ARG A 289 -5.95 1.04 3.66
N LYS A 290 -6.10 1.16 4.98
CA LYS A 290 -5.94 2.40 5.73
C LYS A 290 -4.69 3.21 5.34
N SER A 291 -3.54 2.56 5.16
CA SER A 291 -2.30 3.25 4.77
C SER A 291 -2.32 3.87 3.37
N ALA A 292 -3.04 3.27 2.41
CA ALA A 292 -3.19 3.83 1.07
C ALA A 292 -4.11 5.05 1.10
N LEU A 293 -5.23 4.95 1.82
CA LEU A 293 -6.13 6.07 2.03
C LEU A 293 -5.45 7.24 2.74
N GLU A 294 -4.63 6.96 3.77
CA GLU A 294 -3.84 8.00 4.44
C GLU A 294 -2.92 8.73 3.45
N ALA A 295 -2.28 8.00 2.52
CA ALA A 295 -1.48 8.63 1.47
C ALA A 295 -2.36 9.44 0.49
N GLU A 296 -3.51 8.92 0.07
CA GLU A 296 -4.43 9.58 -0.86
C GLU A 296 -4.98 10.91 -0.31
N VAL A 297 -5.28 11.00 1.00
CA VAL A 297 -5.76 12.24 1.63
C VAL A 297 -4.63 13.22 1.96
N THR A 298 -3.38 12.75 2.13
CA THR A 298 -2.24 13.60 2.51
C THR A 298 -1.35 14.03 1.35
N CYS A 299 -1.37 13.31 0.23
CA CYS A 299 -0.44 13.54 -0.88
C CYS A 299 -1.15 13.98 -2.16
N GLU A 300 -0.52 14.90 -2.89
CA GLU A 300 -0.85 15.19 -4.28
C GLU A 300 -0.50 13.97 -5.14
N TYR A 301 0.72 13.46 -4.97
CA TYR A 301 1.12 12.15 -5.46
C TYR A 301 2.17 11.51 -4.56
N MET A 302 2.22 10.18 -4.63
CA MET A 302 3.30 9.35 -4.11
C MET A 302 3.70 8.42 -5.26
N ALA A 303 4.93 8.56 -5.75
CA ALA A 303 5.40 7.84 -6.93
C ALA A 303 6.72 7.12 -6.67
N GLU A 304 6.89 5.97 -7.32
CA GLU A 304 8.16 5.28 -7.37
C GLU A 304 9.00 5.89 -8.51
N VAL A 305 10.13 6.51 -8.16
CA VAL A 305 11.08 7.09 -9.14
C VAL A 305 11.91 5.98 -9.78
N ALA A 306 12.35 5.03 -8.95
CA ALA A 306 13.14 3.90 -9.37
C ALA A 306 12.78 2.71 -8.48
N GLY A 307 12.79 1.51 -9.05
CA GLY A 307 12.48 0.29 -8.32
C GLY A 307 12.73 -0.98 -9.15
N PRO A 308 12.56 -2.16 -8.55
CA PRO A 308 12.66 -3.42 -9.29
C PRO A 308 11.38 -3.74 -10.05
N GLU A 309 11.52 -4.73 -10.92
CA GLU A 309 10.41 -5.37 -11.59
C GLU A 309 9.71 -6.32 -10.62
N ILE A 310 8.55 -5.91 -10.11
CA ILE A 310 7.81 -6.67 -9.11
C ILE A 310 6.65 -7.39 -9.76
N GLU A 311 6.67 -8.72 -9.67
CA GLU A 311 5.44 -9.50 -9.86
C GLU A 311 4.58 -9.44 -8.58
N GLU A 312 3.48 -8.68 -8.64
CA GLU A 312 2.53 -8.64 -7.54
C GLU A 312 1.64 -9.88 -7.47
N ARG A 313 1.33 -10.32 -6.25
CA ARG A 313 0.39 -11.43 -6.00
C ARG A 313 -1.04 -11.01 -6.34
N PHE A 314 -1.42 -9.77 -6.04
CA PHE A 314 -2.77 -9.24 -6.22
C PHE A 314 -2.79 -8.32 -7.42
N ARG A 315 -2.96 -8.91 -8.62
CA ARG A 315 -3.04 -8.16 -9.87
C ARG A 315 -4.48 -7.81 -10.23
N ARG A 316 -4.65 -6.62 -10.77
CA ARG A 316 -5.84 -6.23 -11.52
C ARG A 316 -5.73 -6.70 -12.97
N ASP A 317 -6.71 -6.34 -13.78
CA ASP A 317 -6.68 -6.59 -15.22
C ASP A 317 -5.42 -5.98 -15.87
N SER A 318 -4.73 -6.76 -16.70
CA SER A 318 -3.51 -6.30 -17.38
C SER A 318 -3.78 -5.09 -18.29
N TRP A 319 -4.96 -4.97 -18.88
CA TRP A 319 -5.29 -3.78 -19.68
C TRP A 319 -5.38 -2.50 -18.85
N MET A 320 -5.74 -2.59 -17.56
CA MET A 320 -5.70 -1.44 -16.65
C MET A 320 -4.26 -1.01 -16.37
N ASP A 321 -3.34 -1.95 -16.18
CA ASP A 321 -1.93 -1.62 -15.96
C ASP A 321 -1.30 -0.98 -17.22
N ILE A 322 -1.61 -1.52 -18.40
CA ILE A 322 -1.18 -0.96 -19.69
C ILE A 322 -1.76 0.43 -19.90
N GLU A 323 -3.06 0.62 -19.67
CA GLU A 323 -3.70 1.94 -19.83
C GLU A 323 -3.16 2.96 -18.82
N SER A 324 -2.92 2.55 -17.58
CA SER A 324 -2.31 3.37 -16.54
C SER A 324 -0.88 3.80 -16.92
N SER A 325 -0.06 2.87 -17.43
CA SER A 325 1.29 3.17 -17.94
C SER A 325 1.26 4.06 -19.18
N ALA A 326 0.36 3.82 -20.12
CA ALA A 326 0.20 4.69 -21.29
C ALA A 326 -0.20 6.12 -20.89
N ARG A 327 -1.01 6.28 -19.84
CA ARG A 327 -1.37 7.59 -19.25
C ARG A 327 -0.17 8.30 -18.65
N ALA A 328 0.61 7.62 -17.81
CA ALA A 328 1.84 8.18 -17.24
C ALA A 328 2.83 8.57 -18.35
N GLN A 329 3.00 7.73 -19.38
CA GLN A 329 3.87 8.03 -20.52
C GLN A 329 3.40 9.23 -21.36
N ARG A 330 2.09 9.48 -21.45
CA ARG A 330 1.56 10.72 -22.06
C ARG A 330 1.96 11.95 -21.24
N MET A 331 1.78 11.91 -19.93
CA MET A 331 2.18 13.00 -19.03
C MET A 331 3.69 13.26 -19.11
N MET A 332 4.49 12.20 -19.17
CA MET A 332 5.94 12.30 -19.37
C MET A 332 6.30 12.95 -20.70
N LYS A 333 5.63 12.57 -21.79
CA LYS A 333 5.85 13.16 -23.12
C LYS A 333 5.52 14.65 -23.11
N ASP A 334 4.41 15.04 -22.49
CA ASP A 334 3.98 16.43 -22.37
C ASP A 334 4.94 17.25 -21.49
N ALA A 335 5.54 16.62 -20.47
CA ALA A 335 6.57 17.20 -19.61
C ALA A 335 7.99 17.16 -20.20
N GLY A 336 8.19 16.59 -21.40
CA GLY A 336 9.50 16.43 -22.02
C GLY A 336 10.44 15.46 -21.28
N MET A 337 9.89 14.55 -20.46
CA MET A 337 10.66 13.56 -19.70
C MET A 337 11.03 12.36 -20.59
N VAL A 338 12.28 11.89 -20.47
CA VAL A 338 12.79 10.75 -21.22
C VAL A 338 13.39 9.74 -20.25
N ILE A 339 12.96 8.47 -20.36
CA ILE A 339 13.53 7.37 -19.58
C ILE A 339 14.95 7.10 -20.08
N PRO A 340 15.98 7.11 -19.20
CA PRO A 340 17.34 6.78 -19.59
C PRO A 340 17.47 5.40 -20.23
N GLN A 341 18.45 5.25 -21.12
CA GLN A 341 18.65 3.99 -21.86
C GLN A 341 18.88 2.81 -20.90
N GLY A 342 18.16 1.72 -21.12
CA GLY A 342 18.24 0.49 -20.31
C GLY A 342 17.45 0.53 -18.99
N ARG A 343 16.71 1.60 -18.72
CA ARG A 343 15.90 1.78 -17.49
C ARG A 343 14.40 1.54 -17.66
N LYS A 344 13.93 1.16 -18.84
CA LYS A 344 12.51 0.87 -19.06
C LYS A 344 12.11 -0.43 -18.35
N MET A 345 10.93 -0.41 -17.71
CA MET A 345 10.29 -1.60 -17.16
C MET A 345 9.55 -2.36 -18.28
N ASP A 346 9.28 -3.65 -18.07
CA ASP A 346 8.52 -4.47 -19.02
C ASP A 346 7.11 -3.90 -19.25
N LEU A 347 6.43 -3.44 -18.20
CA LEU A 347 5.11 -2.81 -18.33
C LEU A 347 5.16 -1.53 -19.18
N THR A 348 6.21 -0.73 -19.00
CA THR A 348 6.41 0.50 -19.78
C THR A 348 6.55 0.16 -21.27
N LEU A 349 7.35 -0.85 -21.60
CA LEU A 349 7.51 -1.36 -22.96
C LEU A 349 6.20 -1.92 -23.53
N GLU A 350 5.45 -2.70 -22.74
CA GLU A 350 4.14 -3.24 -23.13
C GLU A 350 3.12 -2.13 -23.45
N ALA A 351 3.22 -0.96 -22.80
CA ALA A 351 2.28 0.15 -22.95
C ALA A 351 2.63 1.16 -24.04
N GLU A 352 3.87 1.21 -24.53
CA GLU A 352 4.33 2.12 -25.60
C GLU A 352 3.42 2.17 -26.84
N PRO A 353 2.92 1.03 -27.38
CA PRO A 353 2.04 1.06 -28.56
C PRO A 353 0.73 1.82 -28.33
N TYR A 354 0.32 2.01 -27.08
CA TYR A 354 -0.95 2.61 -26.70
C TYR A 354 -0.85 4.05 -26.21
N VAL A 355 0.36 4.62 -26.12
CA VAL A 355 0.57 6.00 -25.63
C VAL A 355 -0.16 7.05 -26.49
N SER A 356 -0.31 6.79 -27.79
CA SER A 356 -1.05 7.66 -28.71
C SER A 356 -2.56 7.41 -28.73
N SER A 357 -3.04 6.34 -28.09
CA SER A 357 -4.46 5.99 -28.06
C SER A 357 -5.21 6.95 -27.14
N ALA A 358 -6.27 7.57 -27.67
CA ALA A 358 -7.24 8.30 -26.87
C ALA A 358 -8.28 7.37 -26.24
N GLU A 359 -8.52 6.20 -26.85
CA GLU A 359 -9.54 5.27 -26.39
C GLU A 359 -9.09 4.49 -25.14
N PRO A 360 -9.99 4.31 -24.14
CA PRO A 360 -9.73 3.43 -23.01
C PRO A 360 -9.52 1.98 -23.48
N LEU A 361 -8.58 1.27 -22.86
CA LEU A 361 -8.28 -0.13 -23.20
C LEU A 361 -9.05 -1.09 -22.30
N SER A 362 -9.01 -0.83 -20.99
CA SER A 362 -9.77 -1.58 -20.00
C SER A 362 -11.27 -1.31 -20.16
N GLY A 363 -12.14 -2.31 -19.96
CA GLY A 363 -13.57 -2.16 -20.24
C GLY A 363 -13.95 -2.09 -21.72
N ARG A 364 -12.99 -2.16 -22.65
CA ARG A 364 -13.20 -2.28 -24.11
C ARG A 364 -12.61 -3.57 -24.70
N LYS A 365 -11.75 -4.22 -23.93
CA LYS A 365 -11.17 -5.53 -24.26
C LYS A 365 -11.51 -6.52 -23.16
N PRO A 366 -11.61 -7.82 -23.48
CA PRO A 366 -11.77 -8.85 -22.46
C PRO A 366 -10.63 -8.75 -21.43
N PRO A 367 -10.93 -8.75 -20.13
CA PRO A 367 -9.91 -8.56 -19.09
C PRO A 367 -8.93 -9.73 -19.05
N VAL A 368 -7.65 -9.42 -18.81
CA VAL A 368 -6.58 -10.42 -18.75
C VAL A 368 -6.07 -10.52 -17.32
N PHE A 369 -6.56 -11.52 -16.60
CA PHE A 369 -6.13 -11.82 -15.23
C PHE A 369 -4.92 -12.75 -15.24
N LYS A 370 -3.75 -12.26 -14.83
CA LYS A 370 -2.55 -13.11 -14.69
C LYS A 370 -2.66 -13.97 -13.43
N ARG A 371 -2.90 -15.28 -13.58
CA ARG A 371 -3.05 -16.24 -12.46
C ARG A 371 -1.75 -16.98 -12.11
N PRO A 372 -1.54 -17.43 -10.85
CA PRO A 372 -0.31 -18.14 -10.46
C PRO A 372 -0.01 -19.39 -11.28
N TYR A 373 -1.04 -20.07 -11.79
CA TYR A 373 -0.87 -21.29 -12.58
C TYR A 373 -0.39 -21.03 -14.02
N HIS A 374 -0.38 -19.78 -14.51
CA HIS A 374 0.07 -19.46 -15.86
C HIS A 374 1.55 -19.83 -16.06
N GLN A 375 2.41 -19.55 -15.07
CA GLN A 375 3.82 -19.91 -15.14
C GLN A 375 4.02 -21.43 -15.11
N GLU A 376 3.24 -22.14 -14.29
CA GLU A 376 3.24 -23.61 -14.27
C GLU A 376 2.83 -24.16 -15.64
N LEU A 377 1.76 -23.62 -16.24
CA LEU A 377 1.30 -24.02 -17.56
C LEU A 377 2.38 -23.80 -18.63
N GLN A 378 3.00 -22.61 -18.68
CA GLN A 378 4.08 -22.32 -19.62
C GLN A 378 5.26 -23.29 -19.48
N ASN A 379 5.69 -23.58 -18.24
CA ASN A 379 6.77 -24.53 -17.97
C ASN A 379 6.39 -25.95 -18.41
N MET A 380 5.16 -26.37 -18.14
CA MET A 380 4.67 -27.69 -18.55
C MET A 380 4.49 -27.80 -20.07
N GLU A 381 4.08 -26.74 -20.75
CA GLU A 381 3.98 -26.71 -22.21
C GLU A 381 5.35 -26.80 -22.87
N ARG A 382 6.34 -26.08 -22.33
CA ARG A 382 7.73 -26.19 -22.79
C ARG A 382 8.28 -27.59 -22.60
N ALA A 383 8.12 -28.17 -21.40
CA ALA A 383 8.58 -29.52 -21.12
C ALA A 383 7.85 -30.57 -21.99
N HIS A 384 6.56 -30.38 -22.29
CA HIS A 384 5.81 -31.25 -23.18
C HIS A 384 6.26 -31.13 -24.65
N ALA A 385 6.63 -29.92 -25.09
CA ALA A 385 7.16 -29.67 -26.43
C ALA A 385 8.56 -30.27 -26.61
N GLU A 386 9.42 -30.16 -25.58
CA GLU A 386 10.75 -30.79 -25.58
C GLU A 386 10.66 -32.32 -25.54
N LYS A 387 9.76 -32.87 -24.71
CA LYS A 387 9.52 -34.30 -24.63
C LYS A 387 8.04 -34.57 -24.37
N PRO A 388 7.30 -35.09 -25.37
CA PRO A 388 5.88 -35.40 -25.21
C PRO A 388 5.63 -36.31 -24.01
N PHE A 389 4.79 -35.82 -23.10
CA PHE A 389 4.34 -36.58 -21.94
C PHE A 389 3.52 -37.78 -22.38
N GLN A 390 3.74 -38.93 -21.74
CA GLN A 390 3.00 -40.15 -22.04
C GLN A 390 1.49 -39.98 -21.77
N PRO A 391 0.61 -40.60 -22.58
CA PRO A 391 -0.85 -40.38 -22.53
C PRO A 391 -1.50 -40.56 -21.14
N GLN A 392 -1.00 -41.49 -20.32
CA GLN A 392 -1.54 -41.80 -18.99
C GLN A 392 -0.71 -41.20 -17.83
N SER A 393 0.29 -40.38 -18.14
CA SER A 393 1.15 -39.79 -17.10
C SER A 393 0.43 -38.70 -16.30
N GLN A 394 0.77 -38.58 -15.01
CA GLN A 394 0.26 -37.50 -14.15
C GLN A 394 0.56 -36.10 -14.74
N MET A 395 1.72 -35.94 -15.40
CA MET A 395 2.10 -34.70 -16.09
C MET A 395 1.15 -34.37 -17.24
N ARG A 396 0.71 -35.36 -18.03
CA ARG A 396 -0.26 -35.14 -19.12
C ARG A 396 -1.63 -34.73 -18.57
N VAL A 397 -2.09 -35.37 -17.49
CA VAL A 397 -3.35 -35.03 -16.82
C VAL A 397 -3.30 -33.60 -16.26
N ARG A 398 -2.22 -33.25 -15.56
CA ARG A 398 -2.05 -31.89 -15.01
C ARG A 398 -2.01 -30.83 -16.11
N LEU A 399 -1.30 -31.07 -17.21
CA LEU A 399 -1.29 -30.16 -18.36
C LEU A 399 -2.70 -29.97 -18.96
N ALA A 400 -3.48 -31.04 -19.09
CA ALA A 400 -4.86 -30.95 -19.58
C ALA A 400 -5.76 -30.14 -18.64
N VAL A 401 -5.62 -30.32 -17.32
CA VAL A 401 -6.33 -29.53 -16.31
C VAL A 401 -5.97 -28.05 -16.43
N LEU A 402 -4.68 -27.71 -16.52
CA LEU A 402 -4.23 -26.32 -16.65
C LEU A 402 -4.75 -25.66 -17.93
N ARG A 403 -4.78 -26.38 -19.05
CA ARG A 403 -5.38 -25.89 -20.31
C ARG A 403 -6.89 -25.68 -20.19
N SER A 404 -7.59 -26.59 -19.50
CA SER A 404 -9.02 -26.44 -19.24
C SER A 404 -9.31 -25.24 -18.35
N HIS A 405 -8.48 -24.98 -17.35
CA HIS A 405 -8.59 -23.77 -16.51
C HIS A 405 -8.41 -22.51 -17.36
N LEU A 406 -7.35 -22.43 -18.18
CA LEU A 406 -7.10 -21.29 -19.05
C LEU A 406 -8.28 -21.02 -20.00
N LYS A 407 -8.82 -22.07 -20.62
CA LYS A 407 -9.98 -21.94 -21.53
C LYS A 407 -11.22 -21.42 -20.80
N ARG A 408 -11.49 -21.91 -19.60
CA ARG A 408 -12.64 -21.47 -18.79
C ARG A 408 -12.46 -20.02 -18.34
N ASP A 409 -11.28 -19.67 -17.84
CA ASP A 409 -10.98 -18.32 -17.37
C ASP A 409 -11.08 -17.31 -18.54
N ALA A 410 -10.65 -17.69 -19.75
CA ALA A 410 -10.84 -16.89 -20.96
C ALA A 410 -12.33 -16.72 -21.32
N ALA A 411 -13.13 -17.78 -21.27
CA ALA A 411 -14.57 -17.70 -21.52
C ALA A 411 -15.31 -16.82 -20.48
N GLU A 412 -14.87 -16.85 -19.21
CA GLU A 412 -15.39 -15.97 -18.16
C GLU A 412 -15.01 -14.50 -18.43
N ALA A 413 -13.76 -14.22 -18.84
CA ALA A 413 -13.33 -12.88 -19.21
C ALA A 413 -14.12 -12.31 -20.40
N GLU A 414 -14.36 -13.11 -21.45
CA GLU A 414 -15.21 -12.71 -22.59
C GLU A 414 -16.64 -12.37 -22.14
N ALA A 415 -17.18 -13.09 -21.15
CA ALA A 415 -18.51 -12.79 -20.60
C ALA A 415 -18.55 -11.51 -19.76
N PHE A 416 -17.41 -11.06 -19.21
CA PHE A 416 -17.33 -9.84 -18.40
C PHE A 416 -17.39 -8.56 -19.23
N LEU A 417 -16.85 -8.57 -20.44
CA LEU A 417 -16.79 -7.39 -21.31
C LEU A 417 -18.17 -6.75 -21.56
N PRO A 418 -19.18 -7.46 -22.09
CA PRO A 418 -20.48 -6.84 -22.37
C PRO A 418 -21.19 -6.33 -21.10
N LEU A 419 -20.95 -6.98 -19.95
CA LEU A 419 -21.48 -6.52 -18.66
C LEU A 419 -20.80 -5.22 -18.20
N ALA A 420 -19.49 -5.08 -18.45
CA ALA A 420 -18.76 -3.84 -18.12
C ALA A 420 -19.14 -2.69 -19.06
N GLU A 421 -19.31 -2.96 -20.36
CA GLU A 421 -19.79 -1.96 -21.33
C GLU A 421 -21.20 -1.47 -21.00
N GLU A 422 -22.13 -2.38 -20.70
CA GLU A 422 -23.49 -2.01 -20.26
C GLU A 422 -23.48 -1.22 -18.95
N MET A 423 -22.57 -1.53 -18.02
CA MET A 423 -22.41 -0.77 -16.77
C MET A 423 -21.96 0.66 -17.04
N GLU A 424 -20.97 0.86 -17.92
CA GLU A 424 -20.49 2.20 -18.29
C GLU A 424 -21.56 2.99 -19.06
N GLU A 425 -22.32 2.34 -19.96
CA GLU A 425 -23.47 2.95 -20.65
C GLU A 425 -24.50 3.44 -19.63
N LEU A 426 -24.86 2.62 -18.64
CA LEU A 426 -25.81 3.03 -17.60
C LEU A 426 -25.30 4.21 -16.77
N THR A 427 -24.00 4.27 -16.51
CA THR A 427 -23.38 5.41 -15.82
C THR A 427 -23.41 6.67 -16.68
N GLU A 428 -23.21 6.57 -18.00
CA GLU A 428 -23.33 7.68 -18.95
C GLU A 428 -24.76 8.19 -19.09
N LEU A 429 -25.73 7.28 -19.27
CA LEU A 429 -27.15 7.63 -19.34
C LEU A 429 -27.61 8.35 -18.08
N TRP A 430 -27.10 7.92 -16.93
CA TRP A 430 -27.39 8.57 -15.68
C TRP A 430 -26.72 9.95 -15.55
N ARG A 431 -25.44 10.07 -15.94
CA ARG A 431 -24.72 11.36 -15.94
C ARG A 431 -25.34 12.40 -16.87
N SER A 432 -25.79 11.97 -18.05
CA SER A 432 -26.40 12.84 -19.06
C SER A 432 -27.86 13.20 -18.74
N GLY A 433 -28.53 12.45 -17.86
CA GLY A 433 -29.96 12.63 -17.59
C GLY A 433 -30.85 12.37 -18.81
N SER A 434 -30.34 11.68 -19.83
CA SER A 434 -31.02 11.51 -21.13
C SER A 434 -32.25 10.61 -21.07
N VAL A 435 -32.43 9.86 -19.97
CA VAL A 435 -33.45 8.82 -19.79
C VAL A 435 -34.15 9.03 -18.44
N PRO A 436 -35.48 8.81 -18.35
CA PRO A 436 -36.19 8.89 -17.07
C PRO A 436 -35.62 7.94 -16.02
N GLU A 437 -35.61 8.38 -14.76
CA GLU A 437 -35.07 7.61 -13.63
C GLU A 437 -35.71 6.21 -13.49
N SER A 438 -37.02 6.09 -13.74
CA SER A 438 -37.73 4.81 -13.70
C SER A 438 -37.23 3.79 -14.72
N GLU A 439 -36.84 4.24 -15.91
CA GLU A 439 -36.25 3.38 -16.93
C GLU A 439 -34.82 2.97 -16.53
N LEU A 440 -34.03 3.89 -15.98
CA LEU A 440 -32.68 3.58 -15.48
C LEU A 440 -32.72 2.52 -14.37
N VAL A 441 -33.66 2.63 -13.42
CA VAL A 441 -33.87 1.63 -12.37
C VAL A 441 -34.24 0.26 -12.96
N ALA A 442 -35.09 0.23 -13.99
CA ALA A 442 -35.46 -1.01 -14.67
C ALA A 442 -34.27 -1.65 -15.39
N ARG A 443 -33.43 -0.86 -16.07
CA ARG A 443 -32.21 -1.34 -16.72
C ARG A 443 -31.16 -1.82 -15.70
N ASP A 444 -30.98 -1.10 -14.59
CA ASP A 444 -30.10 -1.50 -13.49
C ASP A 444 -30.49 -2.86 -12.90
N LYS A 445 -31.80 -3.07 -12.69
CA LYS A 445 -32.34 -4.36 -12.24
C LYS A 445 -32.07 -5.48 -13.26
N ALA A 446 -32.25 -5.20 -14.55
CA ALA A 446 -31.99 -6.17 -15.61
C ALA A 446 -30.50 -6.54 -15.69
N TRP A 447 -29.60 -5.56 -15.57
CA TRP A 447 -28.16 -5.77 -15.50
C TRP A 447 -27.76 -6.61 -14.29
N ASN A 448 -28.28 -6.29 -13.09
CA ASN A 448 -28.05 -7.09 -11.89
C ASN A 448 -28.50 -8.55 -12.08
N ALA A 449 -29.65 -8.78 -12.73
CA ALA A 449 -30.12 -10.13 -13.04
C ALA A 449 -29.21 -10.88 -14.04
N LYS A 450 -28.51 -10.18 -14.94
CA LYS A 450 -27.48 -10.78 -15.82
C LYS A 450 -26.24 -11.18 -15.02
N VAL A 451 -25.74 -10.28 -14.16
CA VAL A 451 -24.63 -10.56 -13.25
C VAL A 451 -24.95 -11.73 -12.33
N ASP A 452 -26.21 -11.86 -11.93
CA ASP A 452 -26.65 -12.93 -11.04
C ASP A 452 -26.57 -14.34 -11.64
N LYS A 453 -26.49 -14.45 -12.97
CA LYS A 453 -26.32 -15.73 -13.68
C LYS A 453 -24.88 -16.22 -13.69
N LEU A 454 -23.91 -15.37 -13.34
CA LEU A 454 -22.51 -15.77 -13.25
C LEU A 454 -22.31 -16.81 -12.13
N SER A 455 -21.30 -17.68 -12.28
CA SER A 455 -20.92 -18.62 -11.21
C SER A 455 -20.45 -17.86 -9.96
N LYS A 456 -20.48 -18.49 -8.77
CA LYS A 456 -20.02 -17.84 -7.53
C LYS A 456 -18.59 -17.28 -7.64
N HIS A 457 -17.69 -18.02 -8.29
CA HIS A 457 -16.32 -17.58 -8.51
C HIS A 457 -16.24 -16.44 -9.53
N ALA A 458 -16.93 -16.57 -10.66
CA ALA A 458 -16.99 -15.54 -11.69
C ALA A 458 -17.60 -14.23 -11.15
N LYS A 459 -18.63 -14.28 -10.30
CA LYS A 459 -19.18 -13.09 -9.62
C LYS A 459 -18.13 -12.39 -8.76
N SER A 460 -17.31 -13.14 -8.03
CA SER A 460 -16.27 -12.57 -7.18
C SER A 460 -15.17 -11.89 -7.99
N ASP A 461 -14.72 -12.53 -9.08
CA ASP A 461 -13.73 -11.95 -9.99
C ASP A 461 -14.29 -10.73 -10.72
N PHE A 462 -15.53 -10.82 -11.23
CA PHE A 462 -16.22 -9.71 -11.87
C PHE A 462 -16.37 -8.51 -10.93
N ARG A 463 -16.70 -8.75 -9.65
CA ARG A 463 -16.79 -7.69 -8.64
C ARG A 463 -15.48 -6.94 -8.45
N ASN A 464 -14.37 -7.66 -8.33
CA ASN A 464 -13.04 -7.05 -8.22
C ASN A 464 -12.66 -6.28 -9.49
N TYR A 465 -13.03 -6.80 -10.66
CA TYR A 465 -12.79 -6.17 -11.95
C TYR A 465 -13.56 -4.86 -12.10
N ILE A 466 -14.88 -4.84 -11.90
CA ILE A 466 -15.69 -3.61 -12.00
C ILE A 466 -15.31 -2.59 -10.93
N ALA A 467 -14.95 -3.06 -9.72
CA ALA A 467 -14.45 -2.21 -8.65
C ALA A 467 -13.14 -1.51 -9.03
N ALA A 468 -12.18 -2.25 -9.59
CA ALA A 468 -10.93 -1.67 -10.09
C ALA A 468 -11.16 -0.73 -11.28
N LEU A 469 -12.09 -1.06 -12.18
CA LEU A 469 -12.47 -0.22 -13.30
C LEU A 469 -13.08 1.10 -12.81
N HIS A 470 -13.98 1.05 -11.82
CA HIS A 470 -14.58 2.22 -11.20
C HIS A 470 -13.53 3.18 -10.64
N LEU A 471 -12.58 2.67 -9.83
CA LEU A 471 -11.49 3.50 -9.27
C LEU A 471 -10.64 4.16 -10.34
N MET A 472 -10.39 3.46 -11.46
CA MET A 472 -9.55 3.95 -12.56
C MET A 472 -10.26 4.99 -13.44
N ARG A 473 -11.59 4.93 -13.51
CA ARG A 473 -12.44 5.80 -14.34
C ARG A 473 -12.80 7.12 -13.66
N GLN A 474 -12.64 7.21 -12.34
CA GLN A 474 -12.76 8.49 -11.63
C GLN A 474 -11.71 9.49 -12.13
N ASP A 475 -12.03 10.78 -12.04
CA ASP A 475 -11.13 11.86 -12.44
C ASP A 475 -10.87 12.82 -11.25
N PRO A 476 -9.64 12.85 -10.71
CA PRO A 476 -8.52 11.97 -11.04
C PRO A 476 -8.74 10.52 -10.53
N PRO A 477 -8.08 9.49 -11.12
CA PRO A 477 -8.20 8.09 -10.67
C PRO A 477 -7.89 7.94 -9.20
N VAL A 478 -8.58 7.09 -8.44
CA VAL A 478 -8.44 7.09 -6.97
C VAL A 478 -7.05 6.69 -6.48
N LEU A 479 -6.48 5.62 -7.04
CA LEU A 479 -5.19 5.10 -6.59
C LEU A 479 -4.06 6.05 -6.99
N LEU A 480 -3.19 6.42 -6.05
CA LEU A 480 -2.00 7.25 -6.33
C LEU A 480 -1.09 6.61 -7.40
N TRP A 481 -1.07 5.28 -7.50
CA TRP A 481 -0.36 4.58 -8.56
C TRP A 481 -0.81 5.04 -9.95
N ASP A 482 -2.11 5.22 -10.17
CA ASP A 482 -2.69 5.65 -11.45
C ASP A 482 -2.58 7.17 -11.69
N ARG A 483 -2.15 7.93 -10.68
CA ARG A 483 -1.87 9.36 -10.74
C ARG A 483 -0.39 9.69 -10.91
N ARG A 484 0.48 8.67 -11.01
CA ARG A 484 1.94 8.90 -11.05
C ARG A 484 2.29 9.81 -12.24
N PRO A 485 3.14 10.82 -12.03
CA PRO A 485 3.55 11.73 -13.10
C PRO A 485 4.51 11.08 -14.11
N TYR A 486 5.16 9.97 -13.73
CA TYR A 486 6.15 9.28 -14.54
C TYR A 486 6.23 7.78 -14.23
N GLU A 487 6.81 7.01 -15.16
CA GLU A 487 7.11 5.59 -14.98
C GLU A 487 8.37 5.40 -14.11
N PRO A 488 8.42 4.38 -13.24
CA PRO A 488 9.61 4.07 -12.45
C PRO A 488 10.78 3.57 -13.32
N LEU A 489 11.99 4.00 -12.99
CA LEU A 489 13.22 3.50 -13.58
C LEU A 489 13.57 2.10 -13.04
N LYS A 490 13.90 1.17 -13.94
CA LYS A 490 14.35 -0.19 -13.59
C LYS A 490 15.70 -0.14 -12.88
N VAL A 491 15.78 -0.76 -11.71
CA VAL A 491 17.04 -0.94 -10.95
C VAL A 491 17.52 -2.38 -11.01
N ASN A 492 18.80 -2.59 -10.70
CA ASN A 492 19.42 -3.91 -10.61
C ASN A 492 20.05 -4.11 -9.22
N ALA A 493 20.03 -5.34 -8.72
CA ALA A 493 20.60 -5.66 -7.40
C ALA A 493 22.07 -5.25 -7.21
N LYS A 494 22.86 -5.23 -8.29
CA LYS A 494 24.30 -4.88 -8.29
C LYS A 494 24.57 -3.39 -8.07
N GLU A 495 23.54 -2.55 -8.21
CA GLU A 495 23.62 -1.11 -7.99
C GLU A 495 23.57 -0.73 -6.50
N PHE A 496 23.40 -1.75 -5.65
CA PHE A 496 23.29 -1.63 -4.21
C PHE A 496 24.28 -2.54 -3.50
N PHE A 497 24.66 -2.17 -2.27
CA PHE A 497 25.48 -2.99 -1.39
C PHE A 497 24.91 -3.02 0.04
N PRO A 498 24.65 -4.21 0.62
CA PRO A 498 24.63 -5.53 -0.01
C PRO A 498 23.70 -5.60 -1.23
N SER A 499 23.99 -6.48 -2.19
CA SER A 499 23.26 -6.54 -3.47
C SER A 499 21.80 -6.96 -3.28
N PHE A 500 20.92 -5.97 -3.27
CA PHE A 500 19.47 -6.08 -3.08
C PHE A 500 18.79 -4.91 -3.79
N GLU A 501 17.70 -5.17 -4.50
CA GLU A 501 16.99 -4.12 -5.25
C GLU A 501 16.14 -3.26 -4.32
N CYS A 502 16.42 -1.95 -4.33
CA CYS A 502 15.70 -0.96 -3.53
C CYS A 502 14.77 -0.12 -4.40
N SER A 503 13.84 0.59 -3.76
CA SER A 503 12.95 1.55 -4.42
C SER A 503 13.17 2.95 -3.88
N LEU A 504 13.18 3.95 -4.75
CA LEU A 504 13.15 5.37 -4.40
C LEU A 504 11.73 5.91 -4.55
N LEU A 505 11.17 6.41 -3.46
CA LEU A 505 9.86 7.06 -3.43
C LEU A 505 10.00 8.58 -3.45
N ASP A 506 9.18 9.22 -4.27
CA ASP A 506 8.94 10.67 -4.28
C ASP A 506 7.54 10.95 -3.72
N ILE A 507 7.50 11.58 -2.55
CA ILE A 507 6.26 11.92 -1.85
C ILE A 507 6.09 13.43 -1.91
N GLN A 508 4.99 13.87 -2.54
CA GLN A 508 4.58 15.27 -2.58
C GLN A 508 3.33 15.48 -1.73
N PRO A 509 3.47 16.07 -0.53
CA PRO A 509 2.32 16.39 0.30
C PRO A 509 1.45 17.48 -0.32
N LYS A 510 0.15 17.47 0.03
CA LYS A 510 -0.81 18.54 -0.26
C LYS A 510 -1.44 19.04 1.04
N ALA A 511 -2.13 20.18 0.94
CA ALA A 511 -2.98 20.64 2.04
C ALA A 511 -4.11 19.64 2.28
N THR A 512 -4.19 19.12 3.51
CA THR A 512 -5.26 18.21 3.91
C THR A 512 -6.49 18.98 4.37
N HIS A 513 -7.67 18.38 4.20
CA HIS A 513 -8.94 18.94 4.66
C HIS A 513 -8.85 19.46 6.12
N PRO A 514 -9.36 20.67 6.45
CA PRO A 514 -9.21 21.27 7.77
C PRO A 514 -9.61 20.37 8.94
N LEU A 515 -10.73 19.64 8.82
CA LEU A 515 -11.19 18.69 9.85
C LEU A 515 -10.21 17.54 10.10
N LEU A 516 -9.48 17.09 9.07
CA LEU A 516 -8.47 16.03 9.23
C LEU A 516 -7.22 16.52 9.98
N ARG A 517 -7.07 17.84 10.17
CA ARG A 517 -5.96 18.45 10.92
C ARG A 517 -6.30 18.67 12.40
N GLU A 518 -7.58 18.56 12.76
CA GLU A 518 -8.08 18.74 14.12
C GLU A 518 -7.84 17.47 14.97
N VAL A 519 -6.62 17.36 15.48
CA VAL A 519 -6.11 16.20 16.24
C VAL A 519 -5.95 16.55 17.71
N GLY A 520 -6.44 15.68 18.60
CA GLY A 520 -6.19 15.76 20.03
C GLY A 520 -6.97 16.85 20.78
N GLY A 521 -6.68 16.96 22.08
CA GLY A 521 -7.39 17.83 23.01
C GLY A 521 -7.26 19.33 22.67
N GLY A 522 -8.37 20.05 22.72
CA GLY A 522 -8.44 21.48 22.37
C GLY A 522 -8.91 21.77 20.94
N THR A 523 -9.16 20.73 20.13
CA THR A 523 -9.82 20.80 18.81
C THR A 523 -11.17 20.08 18.84
N SER A 524 -11.89 19.98 17.72
CA SER A 524 -13.12 19.16 17.67
C SER A 524 -12.86 17.65 17.75
N GLY A 525 -11.61 17.20 17.61
CA GLY A 525 -11.24 15.79 17.54
C GLY A 525 -11.69 15.08 16.26
N ALA A 526 -12.01 15.84 15.20
CA ALA A 526 -12.52 15.29 13.94
C ALA A 526 -11.55 14.29 13.29
N SER A 527 -10.24 14.50 13.38
CA SER A 527 -9.27 13.54 12.84
C SER A 527 -9.28 12.21 13.61
N ASP A 528 -9.43 12.25 14.93
CA ASP A 528 -9.48 11.05 15.76
C ASP A 528 -10.77 10.25 15.46
N LEU A 529 -11.89 10.95 15.26
CA LEU A 529 -13.15 10.37 14.80
C LEU A 529 -13.04 9.79 13.40
N PHE A 530 -12.38 10.49 12.47
CA PHE A 530 -12.13 9.99 11.12
C PHE A 530 -11.38 8.66 11.15
N ASP A 531 -10.33 8.56 11.96
CA ASP A 531 -9.55 7.33 12.11
C ASP A 531 -10.40 6.13 12.58
N MET A 532 -11.42 6.38 13.43
CA MET A 532 -12.37 5.38 13.91
C MET A 532 -13.40 5.00 12.85
N ILE A 533 -14.03 5.99 12.22
CA ILE A 533 -15.02 5.79 11.14
C ILE A 533 -14.38 5.00 10.01
N GLN A 534 -13.21 5.43 9.56
CA GLN A 534 -12.44 4.78 8.51
C GLN A 534 -12.13 3.32 8.86
N ARG A 535 -11.67 3.05 10.09
CA ARG A 535 -11.39 1.67 10.54
C ARG A 535 -12.65 0.80 10.51
N ALA A 536 -13.76 1.31 11.03
CA ALA A 536 -15.03 0.59 11.12
C ALA A 536 -15.62 0.28 9.74
N MET A 537 -15.51 1.22 8.79
CA MET A 537 -16.08 1.04 7.45
C MET A 537 -15.18 0.16 6.55
N ILE A 538 -13.85 0.23 6.68
CA ILE A 538 -12.93 -0.55 5.83
C ILE A 538 -12.87 -2.05 6.21
N SER A 539 -13.08 -2.42 7.48
CA SER A 539 -13.03 -3.85 7.87
C SER A 539 -13.99 -4.71 7.01
N PRO A 540 -15.27 -4.33 6.86
CA PRO A 540 -16.19 -5.00 5.95
C PRO A 540 -16.16 -4.45 4.51
N GLY A 541 -15.08 -3.79 4.06
CA GLY A 541 -15.02 -2.77 2.98
C GLY A 541 -15.72 -3.02 1.63
N MET A 542 -16.18 -4.25 1.37
CA MET A 542 -17.08 -4.60 0.27
C MET A 542 -18.55 -4.25 0.52
N ASP A 543 -18.94 -3.96 1.77
CA ASP A 543 -20.26 -3.49 2.14
C ASP A 543 -20.45 -2.01 1.73
N PRO A 544 -21.69 -1.60 1.36
CA PRO A 544 -21.97 -0.22 1.00
C PRO A 544 -21.95 0.72 2.20
N PRO A 545 -21.66 2.03 2.02
CA PRO A 545 -21.58 3.02 3.08
C PRO A 545 -22.79 3.03 4.01
N ARG A 546 -24.00 2.88 3.47
CA ARG A 546 -25.23 2.80 4.28
C ARG A 546 -25.14 1.71 5.35
N LYS A 547 -24.71 0.51 4.96
CA LYS A 547 -24.63 -0.65 5.87
C LYS A 547 -23.51 -0.47 6.89
N THR A 548 -22.37 0.07 6.48
CA THR A 548 -21.23 0.27 7.39
C THR A 548 -21.45 1.41 8.38
N LEU A 549 -22.13 2.49 7.96
CA LEU A 549 -22.48 3.61 8.84
C LEU A 549 -23.48 3.19 9.92
N GLU A 550 -24.50 2.39 9.58
CA GLU A 550 -25.46 1.87 10.57
C GLU A 550 -24.80 0.97 11.62
N ARG A 551 -23.67 0.33 11.31
CA ARG A 551 -22.88 -0.41 12.31
C ARG A 551 -22.16 0.50 13.30
N ILE A 552 -21.69 1.67 12.85
CA ILE A 552 -21.00 2.64 13.72
C ILE A 552 -21.98 3.21 14.75
N ALA A 553 -23.14 3.65 14.28
CA ALA A 553 -24.20 4.14 15.15
C ALA A 553 -25.57 4.02 14.48
N PRO A 554 -26.61 3.59 15.21
CA PRO A 554 -27.96 3.55 14.68
C PRO A 554 -28.43 4.92 14.18
N GLY A 555 -28.98 4.97 12.98
CA GLY A 555 -29.45 6.20 12.34
C GLY A 555 -28.34 7.07 11.75
N ALA A 556 -27.09 6.62 11.76
CA ALA A 556 -25.98 7.35 11.14
C ALA A 556 -26.17 7.44 9.63
N ALA A 557 -26.57 6.37 8.96
CA ALA A 557 -26.72 6.39 7.51
C ALA A 557 -27.87 7.30 7.08
N ASP A 558 -28.96 7.33 7.83
CA ASP A 558 -30.12 8.19 7.54
C ASP A 558 -29.78 9.68 7.69
N TRP A 559 -28.81 10.02 8.54
CA TRP A 559 -28.31 11.39 8.64
C TRP A 559 -27.25 11.73 7.59
N ILE A 560 -26.27 10.85 7.41
CA ILE A 560 -25.03 11.13 6.65
C ILE A 560 -25.25 10.98 5.15
N ILE A 561 -25.86 9.87 4.69
CA ILE A 561 -25.97 9.57 3.26
C ILE A 561 -26.68 10.70 2.49
N PRO A 562 -27.83 11.26 2.95
CA PRO A 562 -28.49 12.36 2.24
C PRO A 562 -27.68 13.66 2.16
N ARG A 563 -26.63 13.81 2.99
CA ARG A 563 -25.75 14.98 3.04
C ARG A 563 -24.44 14.79 2.26
N CYS A 564 -24.24 13.62 1.65
CA CYS A 564 -23.04 13.29 0.88
C CYS A 564 -23.41 13.12 -0.61
N PRO A 565 -23.67 14.20 -1.36
CA PRO A 565 -24.10 14.11 -2.76
C PRO A 565 -23.08 13.39 -3.64
N SER A 566 -21.79 13.42 -3.30
CA SER A 566 -20.72 12.73 -4.04
C SER A 566 -20.84 11.20 -4.01
N LEU A 567 -21.57 10.61 -3.05
CA LEU A 567 -21.86 9.17 -3.03
C LEU A 567 -22.79 8.76 -4.16
N HIS A 568 -23.59 9.71 -4.64
CA HIS A 568 -24.53 9.50 -5.71
C HIS A 568 -23.95 10.00 -7.02
N ASP A 569 -23.43 11.22 -7.15
CA ASP A 569 -22.97 11.82 -8.43
C ASP A 569 -21.85 11.04 -9.18
N PRO A 570 -22.00 10.59 -10.45
CA PRO A 570 -20.96 9.87 -11.20
C PRO A 570 -19.75 10.73 -11.47
N ALA A 571 -19.96 12.03 -11.67
CA ALA A 571 -18.86 12.96 -11.94
C ALA A 571 -17.91 13.06 -10.74
N GLN A 572 -18.37 12.64 -9.56
CA GLN A 572 -17.62 12.63 -8.32
C GLN A 572 -17.33 11.21 -7.82
N GLY A 573 -17.49 10.20 -8.66
CA GLY A 573 -17.22 8.80 -8.33
C GLY A 573 -18.34 8.07 -7.59
N GLY A 574 -19.54 8.65 -7.51
CA GLY A 574 -20.75 8.06 -6.95
C GLY A 574 -21.55 7.20 -7.93
N THR A 575 -22.65 6.62 -7.44
CA THR A 575 -23.59 5.81 -8.23
C THR A 575 -25.00 5.83 -7.61
N LEU A 576 -26.03 5.76 -8.46
CA LEU A 576 -27.40 5.40 -8.06
C LEU A 576 -27.74 3.93 -8.33
N GLY A 577 -26.78 3.16 -8.85
CA GLY A 577 -26.98 1.74 -9.12
C GLY A 577 -27.20 0.94 -7.84
N THR A 578 -27.93 -0.16 -7.96
CA THR A 578 -28.22 -1.07 -6.85
C THR A 578 -27.41 -2.35 -6.98
N GLY A 579 -27.36 -3.16 -5.92
CA GLY A 579 -26.76 -4.50 -5.97
C GLY A 579 -25.26 -4.45 -6.25
N MET A 580 -24.82 -4.95 -7.42
CA MET A 580 -23.41 -4.95 -7.80
C MET A 580 -22.92 -3.60 -8.34
N ARG A 581 -23.82 -2.65 -8.60
CA ARG A 581 -23.49 -1.25 -8.96
C ARG A 581 -23.56 -0.27 -7.79
N GLU A 582 -23.97 -0.71 -6.60
CA GLU A 582 -23.92 0.12 -5.39
C GLU A 582 -22.45 0.33 -4.99
N ILE A 583 -22.07 1.56 -4.65
CA ILE A 583 -20.70 1.88 -4.25
C ILE A 583 -20.36 1.19 -2.94
N ALA A 584 -19.25 0.47 -2.91
CA ALA A 584 -18.70 -0.13 -1.70
C ALA A 584 -17.78 0.85 -0.98
N THR A 585 -17.59 0.68 0.33
CA THR A 585 -16.69 1.54 1.12
C THR A 585 -15.25 1.56 0.57
N ASP A 586 -14.71 0.42 0.13
CA ASP A 586 -13.36 0.32 -0.43
C ASP A 586 -13.20 1.11 -1.74
N LEU A 587 -14.30 1.63 -2.31
CA LEU A 587 -14.33 2.45 -3.52
C LEU A 587 -14.40 3.97 -3.27
N LEU A 588 -14.57 4.38 -2.02
CA LEU A 588 -14.75 5.79 -1.69
C LEU A 588 -13.48 6.59 -1.95
N ASN A 589 -13.61 7.70 -2.67
CA ASN A 589 -12.52 8.66 -2.89
C ASN A 589 -12.41 9.67 -1.73
N GLU A 590 -11.38 10.50 -1.76
CA GLU A 590 -11.11 11.52 -0.74
C GLU A 590 -12.31 12.43 -0.47
N LYS A 591 -12.98 12.92 -1.52
CA LYS A 591 -14.13 13.82 -1.38
C LYS A 591 -15.29 13.15 -0.63
N GLN A 592 -15.58 11.91 -0.99
CA GLN A 592 -16.62 11.12 -0.32
C GLN A 592 -16.27 10.88 1.16
N TRP A 593 -15.01 10.61 1.47
CA TRP A 593 -14.54 10.48 2.85
C TRP A 593 -14.65 11.78 3.64
N THR A 594 -14.34 12.93 3.03
CA THR A 594 -14.46 14.24 3.69
C THR A 594 -15.93 14.63 3.90
N GLU A 595 -16.81 14.43 2.92
CA GLU A 595 -18.25 14.69 3.07
C GLU A 595 -18.87 13.82 4.19
N ILE A 596 -18.48 12.55 4.28
CA ILE A 596 -18.91 11.65 5.37
C ILE A 596 -18.45 12.21 6.73
N LEU A 597 -17.21 12.68 6.83
CA LEU A 597 -16.67 13.25 8.06
C LEU A 597 -17.42 14.53 8.44
N GLU A 598 -17.62 15.45 7.51
CA GLU A 598 -18.38 16.70 7.72
C GLU A 598 -19.79 16.40 8.23
N ALA A 599 -20.53 15.54 7.52
CA ALA A 599 -21.88 15.16 7.91
C ALA A 599 -21.93 14.45 9.27
N PHE A 600 -20.91 13.64 9.60
CA PHE A 600 -20.78 13.01 10.92
C PHE A 600 -20.51 14.07 12.02
N MET A 601 -19.65 15.05 11.76
CA MET A 601 -19.35 16.15 12.69
C MET A 601 -20.54 17.09 12.90
N GLU A 602 -21.43 17.23 11.93
CA GLU A 602 -22.66 18.01 12.05
C GLU A 602 -23.81 17.24 12.72
N TRP A 603 -23.69 15.93 12.88
CA TRP A 603 -24.77 15.10 13.40
C TRP A 603 -25.06 15.39 14.89
N PRO A 604 -26.28 15.83 15.26
CA PRO A 604 -26.60 16.18 16.64
C PRO A 604 -26.56 15.01 17.61
N PHE A 605 -26.77 13.79 17.10
CA PHE A 605 -26.75 12.56 17.86
C PHE A 605 -25.45 11.77 17.67
N ARG A 606 -24.40 12.41 17.14
CA ARG A 606 -23.10 11.74 16.98
C ARG A 606 -22.63 11.19 18.33
N PRO A 607 -22.22 9.91 18.39
CA PRO A 607 -21.62 9.39 19.60
C PRO A 607 -20.31 10.13 19.91
N THR A 608 -20.00 10.24 21.18
CA THR A 608 -18.70 10.73 21.65
C THR A 608 -17.59 9.75 21.23
N ILE A 609 -16.35 10.24 21.18
CA ILE A 609 -15.17 9.38 20.93
C ILE A 609 -15.14 8.20 21.91
N GLN A 610 -15.50 8.42 23.18
CA GLN A 610 -15.52 7.38 24.21
C GLN A 610 -16.57 6.29 23.92
N GLU A 611 -17.77 6.68 23.49
CA GLU A 611 -18.82 5.74 23.10
C GLU A 611 -18.45 4.94 21.85
N LEU A 612 -17.79 5.57 20.86
CA LEU A 612 -17.29 4.88 19.68
C LEU A 612 -16.21 3.87 20.02
N ILE A 613 -15.28 4.21 20.93
CA ILE A 613 -14.25 3.27 21.38
C ILE A 613 -14.92 2.02 21.94
N GLY A 614 -15.86 2.18 22.89
CA GLY A 614 -16.57 1.05 23.49
C GLY A 614 -17.21 0.13 22.44
N ARG A 615 -17.98 0.71 21.52
CA ARG A 615 -18.66 -0.04 20.45
C ARG A 615 -17.69 -0.77 19.52
N LEU A 616 -16.67 -0.06 19.02
CA LEU A 616 -15.75 -0.61 18.03
C LEU A 616 -14.74 -1.60 18.63
N THR A 617 -14.49 -1.55 19.93
CA THR A 617 -13.69 -2.58 20.62
C THR A 617 -14.46 -3.86 20.85
N GLU A 618 -15.75 -3.78 21.18
CA GLU A 618 -16.62 -4.95 21.36
C GLU A 618 -16.72 -5.75 20.04
N ASP A 619 -16.85 -5.07 18.90
CA ASP A 619 -16.85 -5.71 17.57
C ASP A 619 -15.48 -6.29 17.17
N ALA A 620 -14.37 -5.71 17.64
CA ALA A 620 -13.02 -6.14 17.26
C ALA A 620 -12.59 -7.43 17.97
N GLU A 621 -13.08 -7.70 19.18
CA GLU A 621 -12.76 -8.94 19.91
C GLU A 621 -13.32 -10.19 19.20
N GLU A 622 -14.39 -10.06 18.41
CA GLU A 622 -14.94 -11.16 17.61
C GLU A 622 -14.15 -11.44 16.31
N GLU A 623 -13.41 -10.46 15.75
CA GLU A 623 -12.67 -10.59 14.47
C GLU A 623 -11.18 -10.96 14.61
N THR A 624 -10.63 -11.00 15.82
CA THR A 624 -9.17 -11.11 16.06
C THR A 624 -8.50 -12.45 15.73
N GLU A 625 -9.24 -13.47 15.26
CA GLU A 625 -8.62 -14.73 14.81
C GLU A 625 -8.03 -14.69 13.38
N SER A 626 -8.19 -13.63 12.58
CA SER A 626 -7.60 -13.65 11.21
C SER A 626 -7.05 -12.35 10.57
N GLY A 627 -7.01 -11.21 11.26
CA GLY A 627 -6.52 -9.96 10.67
C GLY A 627 -5.69 -9.14 11.63
N GLY A 628 -4.42 -8.87 11.28
CA GLY A 628 -3.52 -8.02 12.07
C GLY A 628 -4.01 -6.58 12.13
N GLY A 629 -4.86 -6.29 13.13
CA GLY A 629 -5.37 -4.96 13.44
C GLY A 629 -4.38 -4.14 14.27
N SER A 630 -4.09 -2.93 13.80
CA SER A 630 -3.35 -1.91 14.51
C SER A 630 -4.21 -1.28 15.61
N ASN A 631 -3.90 -1.58 16.88
CA ASN A 631 -4.30 -0.73 17.99
C ASN A 631 -3.12 0.20 18.32
N PHE A 632 -3.35 1.52 18.28
CA PHE A 632 -2.48 2.48 18.94
C PHE A 632 -3.35 3.41 19.80
N SER A 633 -3.08 3.39 21.11
CA SER A 633 -3.43 4.48 22.02
C SER A 633 -2.27 5.48 21.96
N THR A 634 -2.62 6.75 21.77
CA THR A 634 -1.73 7.90 21.60
C THR A 634 -0.97 8.32 22.87
N ASP A 635 -1.14 7.63 24.00
CA ASP A 635 -0.47 7.98 25.27
C ASP A 635 0.99 7.53 25.40
N ALA A 636 1.51 6.73 24.46
CA ALA A 636 2.90 6.24 24.53
C ALA A 636 3.94 7.10 23.79
N ALA A 637 3.56 8.30 23.33
CA ALA A 637 4.45 9.23 22.62
C ALA A 637 4.97 10.39 23.51
N MET A 638 4.67 10.39 24.81
CA MET A 638 5.10 11.41 25.77
C MET A 638 6.08 10.92 26.85
N SER A 639 6.96 9.97 26.52
CA SER A 639 8.07 9.59 27.43
C SER A 639 9.41 9.52 26.71
#